data_AF-L7JUA8-F1
#
_entry.id   AF-L7JUA8-F1
#
_cell.length_a   1.000
_cell.length_b   1.000
_cell.length_c   1.000
_cell.angle_alpha   90.00
_cell.angle_beta   90.00
_cell.angle_gamma   90.00
#
_symmetry.space_group_name_H-M   'P 1'
#
loop_
_entity.id
_entity.type
_entity.pdbx_description
1 polymer ?
#
loop_
_entity_poly.entity_id
_entity_poly.type
_entity_poly.pdbx_seq_one_letter_code
_entity_poly.pdbx_strand_id
1 'polypeptide(L)'
;MAFILTNIIPTLSTSKGIVQHRNTLYFSSSNSIYILNKHSCSFVVSLHGEIKDLQSNGIFIFAQTSERLYMLNGSKILATMKMNGVFTVTDTHLIVGECELFLYELPVKYSMIMFKRVGDIRAHNESVLRVKMLENGIVLSVGRDSTVRMSSFRDGRSRVLCYHRELPVDVFFYEDLFENIDDENDRVNETENCEKNQNENDKDEKNIYKTSKYDENDKNAHAISFVNNAAAERGKAGNSQDILDTLSKDYFIVTVSERGTINTFSTKKRKIVKRTFLDRNVRHACRKGDQLFLLTDENVVLVIKDDDIRECSVDINAYEMQVLDDMIVLRGASNIAVYEYLRPVAGIGQFIKNEKIQKVNSLTPNLLQNNESEQKESLCCLYSVPLCKIVDFSENNDIMLSCADNTVHRANLINNTCYFGDSTTDIFNVDEPVYQIFYKCNVLVCITETCLVKAYDVRKGTLFREINLGFKVSCADSNEDNSVLFVCNYDSYEINIVDIKRSKVVDTLKLSAMIRKLCYFNNSVYFLSMDNQLVRYFFMNGQMENFEMKKTIYDFEISNNNVVVSLEKEIVVTDGSFNILRSFNLKFVSRNRNEMFISSKPCTSCSLTYDGTTLVCGAQANEIKIVDLETGCVIQTLKLSRNKEKENYKKRLGVEKKDEFKHVDVIEAMKIKYMPNGFLVLTRESVFLFKVKSVEVERGAFLRKMDENEIKESLKEHRFVRALLGSINLKSKIMIKECIRETRADVVDDIVKNVRKEDVTYLKGVINEVILAGNTTYQGMVWLKALVYNFTGHLVESDLEVIKMLKAALK
;
A
#
# COMPACT_ATOMS: atom_id res chain seq x y z
N MET A 1 -7.38 -17.03 -20.97
CA MET A 1 -7.80 -16.07 -19.93
C MET A 1 -6.70 -15.00 -19.77
N ALA A 2 -6.97 -13.83 -19.20
CA ALA A 2 -5.93 -12.81 -18.96
C ALA A 2 -6.18 -12.10 -17.62
N PHE A 3 -5.31 -12.34 -16.64
CA PHE A 3 -5.41 -11.78 -15.31
C PHE A 3 -4.70 -10.43 -15.22
N ILE A 4 -5.23 -9.54 -14.38
CA ILE A 4 -4.64 -8.24 -14.06
C ILE A 4 -4.64 -8.02 -12.54
N LEU A 5 -3.63 -7.32 -12.04
CA LEU A 5 -3.64 -6.82 -10.66
C LEU A 5 -4.77 -5.79 -10.52
N THR A 6 -5.64 -5.98 -9.52
CA THR A 6 -6.81 -5.13 -9.30
C THR A 6 -6.84 -4.47 -7.92
N ASN A 7 -6.26 -5.10 -6.91
CA ASN A 7 -6.14 -4.53 -5.57
C ASN A 7 -4.84 -5.01 -4.91
N ILE A 8 -4.33 -4.20 -3.99
CA ILE A 8 -3.29 -4.54 -3.00
C ILE A 8 -3.86 -4.07 -1.67
N ILE A 9 -3.75 -4.85 -0.60
CA ILE A 9 -4.22 -4.41 0.73
C ILE A 9 -3.14 -3.48 1.33
N PRO A 10 -3.45 -2.28 1.86
CA PRO A 10 -2.41 -1.47 2.50
C PRO A 10 -1.95 -2.16 3.81
N THR A 11 -0.69 -1.95 4.16
CA THR A 11 0.02 -2.68 5.23
C THR A 11 1.06 -1.78 5.90
N LEU A 12 1.60 -2.24 7.03
CA LEU A 12 2.57 -1.48 7.83
C LEU A 12 3.72 -0.92 6.98
N SER A 13 3.90 0.41 7.00
CA SER A 13 4.85 1.08 6.10
C SER A 13 5.41 2.42 6.61
N THR A 14 6.70 2.59 6.33
CA THR A 14 7.49 3.81 6.50
C THR A 14 7.31 4.86 5.41
N SER A 15 6.59 4.54 4.32
CA SER A 15 6.38 5.46 3.20
C SER A 15 5.65 6.72 3.68
N LYS A 16 6.14 7.90 3.30
CA LYS A 16 5.45 9.18 3.62
C LYS A 16 4.55 9.61 2.47
N GLY A 17 3.62 10.52 2.77
CA GLY A 17 2.64 11.07 1.85
C GLY A 17 1.21 10.89 2.37
N ILE A 18 0.61 11.99 2.80
CA ILE A 18 -0.83 12.25 2.86
C ILE A 18 -1.10 13.49 1.99
N VAL A 19 -2.10 13.48 1.12
CA VAL A 19 -2.50 14.67 0.37
C VAL A 19 -3.99 14.71 0.08
N GLN A 20 -4.61 15.88 0.22
CA GLN A 20 -5.97 16.11 -0.26
C GLN A 20 -5.93 16.55 -1.73
N HIS A 21 -6.71 15.91 -2.59
CA HIS A 21 -6.88 16.28 -4.00
C HIS A 21 -8.36 16.19 -4.37
N ARG A 22 -8.96 17.35 -4.74
CA ARG A 22 -10.39 17.46 -5.11
C ARG A 22 -11.32 16.83 -4.07
N ASN A 23 -11.17 17.27 -2.83
CA ASN A 23 -11.88 16.79 -1.62
C ASN A 23 -11.64 15.31 -1.25
N THR A 24 -10.89 14.55 -2.05
CA THR A 24 -10.54 13.15 -1.79
C THR A 24 -9.19 13.08 -1.07
N LEU A 25 -9.08 12.28 -0.01
CA LEU A 25 -7.82 12.04 0.69
C LEU A 25 -7.06 10.89 0.03
N TYR A 26 -5.78 11.12 -0.27
CA TYR A 26 -4.85 10.14 -0.80
C TYR A 26 -3.73 9.88 0.20
N PHE A 27 -3.27 8.62 0.29
CA PHE A 27 -2.13 8.23 1.12
C PHE A 27 -1.26 7.19 0.41
N SER A 28 0.03 7.18 0.71
CA SER A 28 0.95 6.12 0.26
C SER A 28 0.91 4.88 1.17
N SER A 29 1.31 3.72 0.66
CA SER A 29 1.74 2.57 1.47
C SER A 29 2.78 1.81 0.67
N SER A 30 4.01 1.71 1.19
CA SER A 30 5.19 1.21 0.45
C SER A 30 5.37 1.96 -0.87
N ASN A 31 5.25 1.28 -2.01
CA ASN A 31 5.37 1.84 -3.36
C ASN A 31 4.01 2.23 -4.00
N SER A 32 2.91 2.14 -3.26
CA SER A 32 1.55 2.20 -3.80
C SER A 32 0.72 3.34 -3.20
N ILE A 33 -0.29 3.82 -3.93
CA ILE A 33 -1.15 4.95 -3.55
C ILE A 33 -2.58 4.46 -3.40
N TYR A 34 -3.26 4.99 -2.38
CA TYR A 34 -4.60 4.65 -1.94
C TYR A 34 -5.46 5.89 -1.79
N ILE A 35 -6.77 5.73 -1.95
CA ILE A 35 -7.79 6.70 -1.51
C ILE A 35 -8.30 6.25 -0.14
N LEU A 36 -8.49 7.20 0.78
CA LEU A 36 -9.14 7.00 2.09
C LEU A 36 -10.62 7.38 2.01
N ASN A 37 -11.51 6.45 2.35
CA ASN A 37 -12.97 6.55 2.24
C ASN A 37 -13.63 6.12 3.57
N LYS A 38 -13.53 6.97 4.62
CA LYS A 38 -13.88 6.60 6.01
C LYS A 38 -13.15 5.30 6.42
N HIS A 39 -13.86 4.33 7.00
CA HIS A 39 -13.40 2.99 7.41
C HIS A 39 -13.04 2.05 6.23
N SER A 40 -12.61 2.59 5.09
CA SER A 40 -12.23 1.81 3.91
C SER A 40 -11.19 2.53 3.04
N CYS A 41 -10.44 1.76 2.24
CA CYS A 41 -9.52 2.30 1.26
C CYS A 41 -9.69 1.67 -0.13
N SER A 42 -9.33 2.41 -1.17
CA SER A 42 -9.30 1.94 -2.56
C SER A 42 -7.89 2.06 -3.13
N PHE A 43 -7.33 0.98 -3.68
CA PHE A 43 -6.05 1.01 -4.39
C PHE A 43 -6.14 1.82 -5.69
N VAL A 44 -5.14 2.69 -5.93
CA VAL A 44 -5.10 3.59 -7.10
C VAL A 44 -4.01 3.17 -8.09
N VAL A 45 -2.76 3.08 -7.65
CA VAL A 45 -1.60 2.80 -8.52
C VAL A 45 -0.41 2.30 -7.70
N SER A 46 0.49 1.54 -8.35
CA SER A 46 1.74 1.04 -7.76
C SER A 46 2.95 1.47 -8.61
N LEU A 47 3.91 2.13 -7.98
CA LEU A 47 5.06 2.83 -8.58
C LEU A 47 6.38 2.03 -8.46
N HIS A 48 7.50 2.60 -8.92
CA HIS A 48 8.82 1.97 -8.85
C HIS A 48 9.73 2.60 -7.79
N GLY A 49 9.69 2.02 -6.58
CA GLY A 49 10.38 2.49 -5.38
C GLY A 49 9.38 2.86 -4.29
N GLU A 50 9.79 2.83 -3.02
CA GLU A 50 9.01 3.32 -1.88
C GLU A 50 8.71 4.82 -2.05
N ILE A 51 7.50 5.23 -1.67
CA ILE A 51 7.06 6.63 -1.78
C ILE A 51 7.57 7.42 -0.57
N LYS A 52 8.26 8.52 -0.86
CA LYS A 52 8.92 9.38 0.14
C LYS A 52 8.19 10.68 0.42
N ASP A 53 7.28 11.09 -0.46
CA ASP A 53 6.45 12.28 -0.34
C ASP A 53 5.31 12.26 -1.40
N LEU A 54 4.19 12.91 -1.09
CA LEU A 54 3.03 13.11 -1.97
C LEU A 54 2.55 14.56 -1.88
N GLN A 55 2.40 15.22 -3.03
CA GLN A 55 1.87 16.59 -3.12
C GLN A 55 0.86 16.71 -4.28
N SER A 56 0.06 17.78 -4.30
CA SER A 56 -0.91 18.02 -5.37
C SER A 56 -1.05 19.51 -5.65
N ASN A 57 -1.32 19.85 -6.91
CA ASN A 57 -1.63 21.20 -7.38
C ASN A 57 -3.10 21.34 -7.82
N GLY A 58 -4.01 20.54 -7.25
CA GLY A 58 -5.44 20.48 -7.62
C GLY A 58 -5.75 19.85 -9.00
N ILE A 59 -4.80 19.90 -9.94
CA ILE A 59 -4.93 19.32 -11.29
C ILE A 59 -4.36 17.89 -11.32
N PHE A 60 -3.19 17.68 -10.70
CA PHE A 60 -2.46 16.41 -10.69
C PHE A 60 -1.98 16.03 -9.29
N ILE A 61 -1.61 14.76 -9.11
CA ILE A 61 -0.91 14.27 -7.92
C ILE A 61 0.55 13.99 -8.30
N PHE A 62 1.48 14.43 -7.46
CA PHE A 62 2.91 14.24 -7.63
C PHE A 62 3.44 13.33 -6.53
N ALA A 63 4.18 12.28 -6.91
CA ALA A 63 4.68 11.28 -5.99
C ALA A 63 6.19 11.06 -6.18
N GLN A 64 6.96 11.23 -5.10
CA GLN A 64 8.41 11.02 -5.11
C GLN A 64 8.77 9.61 -4.65
N THR A 65 9.68 8.95 -5.37
CA THR A 65 10.45 7.80 -4.89
C THR A 65 11.95 8.16 -4.84
N SER A 66 12.80 7.24 -4.38
CA SER A 66 14.25 7.45 -4.23
C SER A 66 15.01 7.86 -5.50
N GLU A 67 14.51 7.52 -6.69
CA GLU A 67 15.14 7.85 -7.98
C GLU A 67 14.37 8.90 -8.81
N ARG A 68 13.08 9.14 -8.51
CA ARG A 68 12.11 9.63 -9.49
C ARG A 68 10.95 10.42 -8.89
N LEU A 69 10.45 11.38 -9.67
CA LEU A 69 9.15 12.02 -9.48
C LEU A 69 8.14 11.48 -10.51
N TYR A 70 6.94 11.16 -10.05
CA TYR A 70 5.82 10.71 -10.87
C TYR A 70 4.72 11.77 -10.90
N MET A 71 4.15 12.02 -12.07
CA MET A 71 2.99 12.91 -12.27
C MET A 71 1.78 12.05 -12.66
N LEU A 72 0.70 12.17 -11.88
CA LEU A 72 -0.43 11.23 -11.88
C LEU A 72 -1.76 11.93 -12.13
N ASN A 73 -2.68 11.24 -12.79
CA ASN A 73 -4.09 11.58 -12.87
C ASN A 73 -4.93 10.31 -12.61
N GLY A 74 -5.44 10.20 -11.39
CA GLY A 74 -6.00 8.94 -10.88
C GLY A 74 -4.97 7.80 -10.96
N SER A 75 -5.39 6.65 -11.49
CA SER A 75 -4.53 5.48 -11.69
C SER A 75 -3.54 5.57 -12.86
N LYS A 76 -3.58 6.66 -13.65
CA LYS A 76 -2.69 6.85 -14.82
C LYS A 76 -1.46 7.67 -14.48
N ILE A 77 -0.29 7.09 -14.73
CA ILE A 77 0.98 7.82 -14.76
C ILE A 77 1.03 8.60 -16.09
N LEU A 78 1.13 9.93 -16.02
CA LEU A 78 1.22 10.81 -17.19
C LEU A 78 2.67 11.14 -17.56
N ALA A 79 3.51 11.39 -16.56
CA ALA A 79 4.92 11.69 -16.76
C ALA A 79 5.79 11.12 -15.64
N THR A 80 7.09 11.03 -15.88
CA THR A 80 8.09 10.62 -14.88
C THR A 80 9.41 11.32 -15.14
N MET A 81 9.97 11.95 -14.12
CA MET A 81 11.28 12.60 -14.14
C MET A 81 12.24 11.85 -13.21
N LYS A 82 13.55 11.82 -13.54
CA LYS A 82 14.57 11.37 -12.59
C LYS A 82 14.95 12.55 -11.69
N MET A 83 14.97 12.36 -10.37
CA MET A 83 15.40 13.40 -9.43
C MET A 83 16.06 12.80 -8.18
N ASN A 84 16.87 13.65 -7.53
CA ASN A 84 17.37 13.46 -6.16
C ASN A 84 16.94 14.68 -5.33
N GLY A 85 17.07 14.61 -4.00
CA GLY A 85 16.73 15.71 -3.09
C GLY A 85 15.23 15.86 -2.82
N VAL A 86 14.77 17.09 -2.68
CA VAL A 86 13.39 17.49 -2.36
C VAL A 86 12.62 17.98 -3.58
N PHE A 87 11.29 18.09 -3.46
CA PHE A 87 10.48 18.86 -4.40
C PHE A 87 9.40 19.69 -3.67
N THR A 88 8.90 20.72 -4.36
CA THR A 88 7.64 21.38 -4.00
C THR A 88 6.87 21.74 -5.27
N VAL A 89 5.54 21.71 -5.22
CA VAL A 89 4.67 21.98 -6.36
C VAL A 89 3.69 23.11 -6.07
N THR A 90 3.41 23.93 -7.09
CA THR A 90 2.35 24.93 -7.13
C THR A 90 1.44 24.69 -8.34
N ASP A 91 0.38 25.47 -8.47
CA ASP A 91 -0.58 25.39 -9.58
C ASP A 91 0.08 25.43 -10.97
N THR A 92 1.18 26.18 -11.10
CA THR A 92 1.86 26.46 -12.37
C THR A 92 3.31 26.00 -12.44
N HIS A 93 3.94 25.67 -11.31
CA HIS A 93 5.38 25.39 -11.25
C HIS A 93 5.72 24.18 -10.37
N LEU A 94 6.84 23.55 -10.68
CA LEU A 94 7.47 22.48 -9.92
C LEU A 94 8.92 22.86 -9.64
N ILE A 95 9.33 22.80 -8.38
CA ILE A 95 10.73 22.97 -7.96
C ILE A 95 11.25 21.63 -7.50
N VAL A 96 12.45 21.23 -7.96
CA VAL A 96 13.09 19.94 -7.68
C VAL A 96 14.58 20.18 -7.44
N GLY A 97 15.19 19.55 -6.43
CA GLY A 97 16.65 19.62 -6.28
C GLY A 97 17.21 19.19 -4.92
N GLU A 98 18.54 19.13 -4.83
CA GLU A 98 19.26 18.66 -3.62
C GLU A 98 20.01 19.79 -2.93
N CYS A 99 21.16 20.26 -3.46
CA CYS A 99 21.79 21.53 -3.03
C CYS A 99 21.46 22.67 -4.02
N GLU A 100 21.43 22.32 -5.31
CA GLU A 100 20.93 23.12 -6.42
C GLU A 100 19.46 22.77 -6.68
N LEU A 101 18.63 23.79 -6.86
CA LEU A 101 17.21 23.69 -7.18
C LEU A 101 16.98 24.03 -8.65
N PHE A 102 16.02 23.34 -9.26
CA PHE A 102 15.63 23.46 -10.66
C PHE A 102 14.15 23.84 -10.73
N LEU A 103 13.83 24.92 -11.44
CA LEU A 103 12.46 25.38 -11.66
C LEU A 103 11.92 24.82 -12.97
N TYR A 104 10.73 24.21 -12.92
CA TYR A 104 9.99 23.71 -14.07
C TYR A 104 8.61 24.37 -14.15
N GLU A 105 8.20 24.73 -15.36
CA GLU A 105 6.83 25.13 -15.71
C GLU A 105 5.97 23.88 -15.91
N LEU A 106 4.80 23.85 -15.28
CA LEU A 106 3.82 22.76 -15.39
C LEU A 106 2.72 23.11 -16.39
N PRO A 107 2.30 22.16 -17.26
CA PRO A 107 1.34 22.44 -18.30
C PRO A 107 -0.11 22.33 -17.80
N VAL A 108 -0.90 23.39 -18.01
CA VAL A 108 -2.34 23.45 -17.64
C VAL A 108 -3.22 22.49 -18.47
N LYS A 109 -2.72 22.04 -19.63
CA LYS A 109 -3.35 21.05 -20.52
C LYS A 109 -2.29 20.07 -21.02
N TYR A 110 -2.68 18.85 -21.41
CA TYR A 110 -1.76 17.81 -21.87
C TYR A 110 -0.85 18.31 -23.02
N SER A 111 0.46 18.25 -22.80
CA SER A 111 1.52 18.70 -23.72
C SER A 111 2.50 17.54 -24.02
N MET A 112 3.28 17.64 -25.11
CA MET A 112 4.38 16.70 -25.35
C MET A 112 5.54 16.88 -24.35
N ILE A 113 5.74 18.09 -23.85
CA ILE A 113 6.75 18.42 -22.84
C ILE A 113 6.04 18.69 -21.51
N MET A 114 6.04 17.69 -20.63
CA MET A 114 5.36 17.73 -19.31
C MET A 114 6.17 18.46 -18.23
N PHE A 115 7.49 18.61 -18.41
CA PHE A 115 8.38 19.31 -17.51
C PHE A 115 9.31 20.21 -18.34
N LYS A 116 9.03 21.52 -18.39
CA LYS A 116 9.85 22.50 -19.11
C LYS A 116 10.70 23.27 -18.09
N ARG A 117 12.02 23.05 -18.06
CA ARG A 117 12.93 23.80 -17.15
C ARG A 117 12.96 25.27 -17.56
N VAL A 118 12.81 26.15 -16.58
CA VAL A 118 12.78 27.62 -16.73
C VAL A 118 14.04 28.26 -16.16
N GLY A 119 14.60 27.70 -15.08
CA GLY A 119 15.81 28.21 -14.45
C GLY A 119 16.35 27.28 -13.36
N ASP A 120 17.42 27.72 -12.71
CA ASP A 120 18.13 26.98 -11.67
C ASP A 120 18.86 27.91 -10.71
N ILE A 121 19.09 27.44 -9.50
CA ILE A 121 19.80 28.19 -8.47
C ILE A 121 20.47 27.29 -7.44
N ARG A 122 21.70 27.61 -7.05
CA ARG A 122 22.34 27.00 -5.90
C ARG A 122 21.79 27.61 -4.62
N ALA A 123 20.85 26.91 -4.00
CA ALA A 123 20.19 27.39 -2.80
C ALA A 123 21.11 27.24 -1.58
N HIS A 124 21.57 26.01 -1.30
CA HIS A 124 22.36 25.65 -0.11
C HIS A 124 23.75 25.09 -0.46
N ASN A 125 24.61 24.95 0.55
CA ASN A 125 25.89 24.25 0.39
C ASN A 125 25.74 22.74 0.61
N GLU A 126 24.88 22.35 1.55
CA GLU A 126 24.44 20.97 1.78
C GLU A 126 23.02 20.74 1.24
N SER A 127 22.47 19.54 1.44
CA SER A 127 21.14 19.20 0.94
C SER A 127 20.02 19.98 1.65
N VAL A 128 19.08 20.44 0.84
CA VAL A 128 17.84 21.08 1.24
C VAL A 128 16.92 20.04 1.90
N LEU A 129 16.29 20.42 3.01
CA LEU A 129 15.34 19.62 3.79
C LEU A 129 13.89 19.97 3.43
N ARG A 130 13.59 21.27 3.24
CA ARG A 130 12.31 21.78 2.74
C ARG A 130 12.52 23.01 1.86
N VAL A 131 11.60 23.19 0.91
CA VAL A 131 11.53 24.34 0.00
C VAL A 131 10.06 24.68 -0.22
N LYS A 132 9.74 25.98 -0.29
CA LYS A 132 8.42 26.49 -0.67
C LYS A 132 8.59 27.69 -1.60
N MET A 133 7.73 27.81 -2.61
CA MET A 133 7.65 29.01 -3.45
C MET A 133 6.88 30.10 -2.67
N LEU A 134 7.33 31.36 -2.81
CA LEU A 134 6.63 32.53 -2.27
C LEU A 134 5.84 33.19 -3.41
N GLU A 135 6.47 34.10 -4.15
CA GLU A 135 5.92 34.71 -5.37
C GLU A 135 6.96 34.65 -6.50
N ASN A 136 6.52 34.83 -7.76
CA ASN A 136 7.33 35.30 -8.88
C ASN A 136 8.60 34.47 -9.25
N GLY A 137 8.84 33.30 -8.67
CA GLY A 137 10.09 32.55 -8.82
C GLY A 137 11.12 32.81 -7.71
N ILE A 138 10.67 33.38 -6.59
CA ILE A 138 11.42 33.43 -5.32
C ILE A 138 10.99 32.25 -4.45
N VAL A 139 11.96 31.59 -3.84
CA VAL A 139 11.78 30.43 -2.96
C VAL A 139 12.39 30.67 -1.59
N LEU A 140 11.72 30.14 -0.57
CA LEU A 140 12.25 29.95 0.76
C LEU A 140 12.73 28.50 0.87
N SER A 141 13.95 28.29 1.34
CA SER A 141 14.54 26.97 1.52
C SER A 141 15.27 26.85 2.86
N VAL A 142 15.29 25.64 3.39
CA VAL A 142 16.03 25.29 4.62
C VAL A 142 16.84 24.02 4.37
N GLY A 143 18.06 23.95 4.89
CA GLY A 143 19.00 22.87 4.56
C GLY A 143 19.75 22.33 5.78
N ARG A 144 20.51 21.25 5.57
CA ARG A 144 21.35 20.62 6.61
C ARG A 144 22.47 21.51 7.14
N ASP A 145 22.89 22.50 6.34
CA ASP A 145 23.75 23.61 6.79
C ASP A 145 23.10 24.52 7.85
N SER A 146 21.91 24.17 8.35
CA SER A 146 21.14 24.83 9.42
C SER A 146 20.81 26.30 9.12
N THR A 147 20.89 26.68 7.84
CA THR A 147 20.50 28.01 7.37
C THR A 147 19.07 28.02 6.84
N VAL A 148 18.44 29.18 6.93
CA VAL A 148 17.19 29.53 6.23
C VAL A 148 17.55 30.54 5.14
N ARG A 149 17.18 30.27 3.89
CA ARG A 149 17.59 31.09 2.74
C ARG A 149 16.40 31.50 1.88
N MET A 150 16.50 32.70 1.30
CA MET A 150 15.62 33.17 0.23
C MET A 150 16.42 33.28 -1.07
N SER A 151 15.92 32.67 -2.13
CA SER A 151 16.63 32.53 -3.41
C SER A 151 15.73 32.92 -4.59
N SER A 152 16.25 33.63 -5.60
CA SER A 152 15.50 34.05 -6.80
C SER A 152 16.00 33.35 -8.05
N PHE A 153 15.12 32.60 -8.72
CA PHE A 153 15.40 32.01 -10.03
C PHE A 153 15.59 33.05 -11.16
N ARG A 154 15.19 34.32 -10.93
CA ARG A 154 15.41 35.42 -11.90
C ARG A 154 16.83 35.98 -11.80
N ASP A 155 17.35 36.09 -10.58
CA ASP A 155 18.57 36.85 -10.29
C ASP A 155 19.80 35.96 -10.11
N GLY A 156 19.60 34.64 -9.94
CA GLY A 156 20.64 33.69 -9.56
C GLY A 156 21.16 33.88 -8.12
N ARG A 157 20.55 34.76 -7.33
CA ARG A 157 21.00 35.17 -5.99
C ARG A 157 20.29 34.36 -4.89
N SER A 158 21.06 33.87 -3.94
CA SER A 158 20.60 33.26 -2.68
C SER A 158 21.11 34.08 -1.50
N ARG A 159 20.27 34.31 -0.48
CA ARG A 159 20.59 35.09 0.71
C ARG A 159 20.13 34.35 1.98
N VAL A 160 21.02 34.20 2.95
CA VAL A 160 20.67 33.71 4.30
C VAL A 160 19.84 34.76 5.03
N LEU A 161 18.73 34.31 5.63
CA LEU A 161 17.84 35.12 6.47
C LEU A 161 18.16 34.93 7.96
N CYS A 162 18.29 33.67 8.39
CA CYS A 162 18.65 33.30 9.74
C CYS A 162 19.34 31.93 9.81
N TYR A 163 19.89 31.64 10.99
CA TYR A 163 20.55 30.38 11.34
C TYR A 163 19.79 29.75 12.50
N HIS A 164 19.57 28.43 12.45
CA HIS A 164 19.19 27.63 13.61
C HIS A 164 20.44 27.03 14.25
N ARG A 165 20.34 26.63 15.54
CA ARG A 165 21.38 25.84 16.24
C ARG A 165 21.25 24.33 15.95
N GLU A 166 20.20 23.95 15.24
CA GLU A 166 19.64 22.61 15.10
C GLU A 166 19.06 22.48 13.69
N LEU A 167 18.71 21.26 13.28
CA LEU A 167 18.11 21.05 11.96
C LEU A 167 16.70 21.69 11.88
N PRO A 168 16.39 22.46 10.82
CA PRO A 168 15.07 23.01 10.57
C PRO A 168 14.13 21.97 9.95
N VAL A 169 12.95 21.80 10.53
CA VAL A 169 11.89 20.87 10.10
C VAL A 169 11.14 21.42 8.88
N ASP A 170 10.72 22.69 8.94
CA ASP A 170 9.99 23.36 7.86
C ASP A 170 10.04 24.91 7.96
N VAL A 171 9.61 25.57 6.88
CA VAL A 171 9.50 27.02 6.71
C VAL A 171 8.10 27.43 6.24
N PHE A 172 7.60 28.56 6.70
CA PHE A 172 6.32 29.15 6.32
C PHE A 172 6.47 30.66 6.11
N PHE A 173 5.53 31.26 5.39
CA PHE A 173 5.42 32.70 5.26
C PHE A 173 3.97 33.15 5.48
N TYR A 174 3.83 34.37 5.96
CA TYR A 174 2.58 35.07 6.21
C TYR A 174 2.63 36.45 5.56
N GLU A 175 1.50 36.84 4.97
CA GLU A 175 1.21 38.23 4.61
C GLU A 175 0.41 38.82 5.78
N ASP A 176 0.86 39.98 6.26
CA ASP A 176 0.28 40.76 7.37
C ASP A 176 -0.02 39.98 8.66
N LEU A 177 1.02 39.78 9.49
CA LEU A 177 0.90 39.31 10.88
C LEU A 177 1.21 40.45 11.87
N PHE A 178 0.32 40.65 12.85
CA PHE A 178 0.42 41.62 13.96
C PHE A 178 0.48 43.11 13.58
N GLU A 179 -0.61 43.85 13.82
CA GLU A 179 -0.57 45.32 13.86
C GLU A 179 0.11 45.86 15.14
N ASN A 180 0.14 45.09 16.22
CA ASN A 180 0.68 45.52 17.53
C ASN A 180 1.89 44.67 17.95
N ILE A 181 3.09 45.25 17.83
CA ILE A 181 4.28 44.88 18.61
C ILE A 181 4.92 46.18 19.06
N ASP A 182 4.67 46.59 20.31
CA ASP A 182 5.28 47.79 20.89
C ASP A 182 6.80 47.61 21.00
N ASP A 183 7.57 48.49 20.36
CA ASP A 183 9.04 48.46 20.33
C ASP A 183 9.65 49.00 21.66
N GLU A 184 9.20 48.50 22.83
CA GLU A 184 9.73 48.93 24.14
C GLU A 184 9.87 47.79 25.17
N ASN A 185 11.00 47.06 25.11
CA ASN A 185 11.81 46.59 26.26
C ASN A 185 12.95 45.66 25.79
N ASP A 186 14.16 46.20 25.55
CA ASP A 186 15.39 45.39 25.44
C ASP A 186 16.65 46.26 25.64
N ARG A 187 16.90 46.71 26.88
CA ARG A 187 18.05 47.55 27.27
C ARG A 187 18.54 47.30 28.72
N VAL A 188 18.61 46.04 29.15
CA VAL A 188 19.14 45.68 30.48
C VAL A 188 20.09 44.49 30.40
N ASN A 189 21.35 44.73 30.80
CA ASN A 189 22.37 43.79 31.26
C ASN A 189 22.84 42.63 30.35
N GLU A 190 23.95 42.84 29.63
CA GLU A 190 25.12 41.94 29.70
C GLU A 190 26.41 42.78 29.82
N THR A 191 26.87 42.98 31.05
CA THR A 191 28.18 43.51 31.43
C THR A 191 28.60 42.79 32.72
N GLU A 192 29.91 42.65 32.95
CA GLU A 192 30.57 41.63 33.80
C GLU A 192 30.84 40.31 33.04
N ASN A 193 31.97 39.62 33.21
CA ASN A 193 33.22 39.99 33.90
C ASN A 193 34.40 39.23 33.27
N CYS A 194 35.57 39.86 33.19
CA CYS A 194 36.83 39.17 32.89
C CYS A 194 38.00 39.96 33.49
N GLU A 195 38.58 39.45 34.58
CA GLU A 195 39.61 40.16 35.33
C GLU A 195 41.00 40.09 34.68
N LYS A 196 41.88 40.96 35.17
CA LYS A 196 43.25 41.12 34.67
C LYS A 196 44.09 39.89 35.00
N ASN A 197 44.94 39.49 34.06
CA ASN A 197 46.29 39.06 34.41
C ASN A 197 47.27 39.70 33.43
N GLN A 198 48.22 40.46 33.97
CA GLN A 198 49.29 41.09 33.20
C GLN A 198 50.47 40.12 33.11
N ASN A 199 51.12 40.06 31.95
CA ASN A 199 52.56 39.89 31.87
C ASN A 199 53.04 40.53 30.56
N GLU A 200 54.15 41.26 30.64
CA GLU A 200 54.68 42.08 29.57
C GLU A 200 55.69 41.29 28.74
N ASN A 201 55.76 41.52 27.42
CA ASN A 201 56.79 42.39 26.86
C ASN A 201 56.74 42.49 25.31
N ASP A 202 56.98 43.71 24.82
CA ASP A 202 57.69 44.07 23.58
C ASP A 202 57.37 43.40 22.22
N LYS A 203 56.77 44.20 21.32
CA LYS A 203 57.43 44.91 20.18
C LYS A 203 56.75 44.88 18.80
N ASP A 204 56.79 46.06 18.18
CA ASP A 204 56.86 46.41 16.75
C ASP A 204 55.59 46.37 15.86
N GLU A 205 54.84 47.46 15.94
CA GLU A 205 54.43 48.41 14.87
C GLU A 205 54.22 48.01 13.38
N LYS A 206 53.38 48.83 12.71
CA LYS A 206 53.39 49.17 11.25
C LYS A 206 52.84 48.15 10.22
N ASN A 207 51.54 47.90 10.35
CA ASN A 207 50.50 48.42 9.44
C ASN A 207 50.91 48.96 8.03
N ILE A 208 50.14 48.56 6.99
CA ILE A 208 49.93 49.20 5.65
C ILE A 208 51.01 49.01 4.55
N TYR A 209 50.68 48.27 3.47
CA TYR A 209 50.41 48.84 2.12
C TYR A 209 49.73 47.83 1.15
N LYS A 210 49.39 48.29 -0.08
CA LYS A 210 48.63 47.58 -1.13
C LYS A 210 49.53 47.23 -2.35
N THR A 211 48.91 46.66 -3.41
CA THR A 211 49.37 46.60 -4.83
C THR A 211 50.56 45.67 -5.15
N SER A 212 50.71 45.06 -6.34
CA SER A 212 49.79 44.84 -7.50
C SER A 212 50.32 43.79 -8.51
N LYS A 213 49.41 43.24 -9.33
CA LYS A 213 49.49 42.44 -10.59
C LYS A 213 50.81 42.27 -11.40
N TYR A 214 50.78 41.19 -12.23
CA TYR A 214 51.55 40.88 -13.46
C TYR A 214 52.99 40.38 -13.24
N ASP A 215 53.58 39.44 -13.99
CA ASP A 215 53.12 38.34 -14.89
C ASP A 215 54.28 37.28 -14.99
N GLU A 216 54.43 36.27 -15.86
CA GLU A 216 53.89 35.86 -17.18
C GLU A 216 54.14 34.32 -17.40
N ASN A 217 53.76 33.74 -18.56
CA ASN A 217 54.34 32.53 -19.22
C ASN A 217 54.13 31.10 -18.62
N ASP A 218 53.89 30.01 -19.40
CA ASP A 218 53.50 29.88 -20.83
C ASP A 218 52.99 28.44 -21.22
N LYS A 219 52.32 28.34 -22.39
CA LYS A 219 52.14 27.19 -23.34
C LYS A 219 51.76 25.75 -22.87
N ASN A 220 50.52 25.35 -23.19
CA ASN A 220 50.14 24.35 -24.25
C ASN A 220 48.75 23.72 -24.00
N ALA A 221 47.96 23.22 -24.97
CA ALA A 221 47.72 23.57 -26.39
C ALA A 221 46.48 22.81 -26.92
N HIS A 222 45.74 23.37 -27.89
CA HIS A 222 44.64 22.76 -28.69
C HIS A 222 43.29 22.40 -27.98
N ALA A 223 42.11 22.40 -28.64
CA ALA A 223 41.62 23.14 -29.83
C ALA A 223 40.10 22.94 -30.07
N ILE A 224 39.35 24.03 -30.38
CA ILE A 224 38.19 24.10 -31.32
C ILE A 224 36.88 23.34 -30.86
N SER A 225 35.62 23.77 -31.10
CA SER A 225 35.00 24.68 -32.10
C SER A 225 33.76 25.46 -31.58
N PHE A 226 33.43 26.55 -32.31
CA PHE A 226 32.14 27.27 -32.50
C PHE A 226 30.95 27.01 -31.54
N VAL A 227 30.42 28.02 -30.80
CA VAL A 227 29.78 29.30 -31.21
C VAL A 227 28.41 29.14 -31.88
N ASN A 228 27.38 29.68 -31.22
CA ASN A 228 26.42 30.59 -31.85
C ASN A 228 25.75 31.51 -30.81
N ASN A 229 25.85 32.82 -31.01
CA ASN A 229 25.14 33.82 -30.21
C ASN A 229 23.77 34.12 -30.83
N ALA A 230 22.75 34.31 -29.99
CA ALA A 230 21.47 34.90 -30.39
C ALA A 230 21.04 35.93 -29.34
N ALA A 231 21.57 37.15 -29.45
CA ALA A 231 21.12 38.29 -28.65
C ALA A 231 19.96 38.99 -29.38
N ALA A 232 18.79 39.07 -28.76
CA ALA A 232 17.64 39.80 -29.28
C ALA A 232 16.97 40.62 -28.17
N GLU A 233 17.05 41.94 -28.32
CA GLU A 233 16.07 42.96 -27.94
C GLU A 233 15.47 42.93 -26.52
N ARG A 234 16.01 43.79 -25.64
CA ARG A 234 15.40 44.16 -24.36
C ARG A 234 14.20 45.11 -24.57
N GLY A 235 13.00 44.56 -24.71
CA GLY A 235 11.76 45.32 -24.54
C GLY A 235 11.62 45.85 -23.10
N LYS A 236 11.55 47.17 -22.92
CA LYS A 236 11.26 47.81 -21.62
C LYS A 236 9.75 48.01 -21.44
N ALA A 237 9.09 47.16 -20.65
CA ALA A 237 7.90 47.52 -19.84
C ALA A 237 7.47 46.32 -18.97
N GLY A 238 7.31 46.52 -17.67
CA GLY A 238 6.91 45.49 -16.70
C GLY A 238 7.72 45.59 -15.42
N ASN A 239 7.04 45.82 -14.30
CA ASN A 239 7.70 46.10 -13.02
C ASN A 239 8.50 44.86 -12.54
N SER A 240 9.82 45.02 -12.47
CA SER A 240 10.70 44.05 -11.82
C SER A 240 10.48 44.07 -10.30
N GLN A 241 10.37 42.89 -9.71
CA GLN A 241 10.45 42.68 -8.26
C GLN A 241 11.65 41.77 -8.00
N ASP A 242 12.73 42.36 -7.50
CA ASP A 242 13.95 41.68 -7.06
C ASP A 242 13.73 41.03 -5.67
N ILE A 243 14.67 40.18 -5.22
CA ILE A 243 14.78 39.78 -3.80
C ILE A 243 14.75 41.01 -2.86
N LEU A 244 15.30 42.15 -3.30
CA LEU A 244 15.35 43.37 -2.50
C LEU A 244 13.97 44.02 -2.31
N ASP A 245 13.04 43.81 -3.25
CA ASP A 245 11.66 44.31 -3.18
C ASP A 245 10.76 43.34 -2.38
N THR A 246 11.01 42.03 -2.48
CA THR A 246 10.44 41.06 -1.54
C THR A 246 10.97 41.27 -0.11
N LEU A 247 12.16 41.87 0.05
CA LEU A 247 12.70 42.38 1.32
C LEU A 247 12.28 43.83 1.66
N SER A 248 11.30 44.40 0.96
CA SER A 248 10.64 45.67 1.32
C SER A 248 9.13 45.50 1.59
N LYS A 249 8.49 44.47 1.04
CA LYS A 249 7.23 43.89 1.54
C LYS A 249 7.37 43.41 3.00
N ASP A 250 6.27 43.35 3.75
CA ASP A 250 6.23 42.99 5.18
C ASP A 250 5.80 41.52 5.40
N TYR A 251 6.60 40.58 4.87
CA TYR A 251 6.42 39.16 5.11
C TYR A 251 6.98 38.76 6.48
N PHE A 252 6.23 37.92 7.20
CA PHE A 252 6.70 37.20 8.37
C PHE A 252 7.04 35.77 7.98
N ILE A 253 8.32 35.41 8.07
CA ILE A 253 8.85 34.09 7.74
C ILE A 253 9.05 33.32 9.03
N VAL A 254 8.30 32.23 9.21
CA VAL A 254 8.31 31.39 10.41
C VAL A 254 9.04 30.09 10.10
N THR A 255 9.93 29.66 10.98
CA THR A 255 10.70 28.40 10.82
C THR A 255 10.79 27.65 12.14
N VAL A 256 10.78 26.32 12.08
CA VAL A 256 10.70 25.43 13.26
C VAL A 256 11.89 24.48 13.28
N SER A 257 12.59 24.33 14.42
CA SER A 257 13.66 23.33 14.60
C SER A 257 13.16 21.98 15.06
N GLU A 258 14.00 20.94 14.93
CA GLU A 258 13.71 19.60 15.45
C GLU A 258 13.48 19.57 16.97
N ARG A 259 14.05 20.49 17.76
CA ARG A 259 13.71 20.68 19.19
C ARG A 259 12.84 21.92 19.44
N GLY A 260 11.84 22.14 18.60
CA GLY A 260 10.76 23.06 18.91
C GLY A 260 11.12 24.55 18.99
N THR A 261 12.29 24.98 18.49
CA THR A 261 12.62 26.40 18.38
C THR A 261 11.88 27.00 17.19
N ILE A 262 10.95 27.92 17.45
CA ILE A 262 10.23 28.69 16.44
C ILE A 262 10.90 30.06 16.29
N ASN A 263 11.38 30.37 15.09
CA ASN A 263 11.96 31.67 14.74
C ASN A 263 11.05 32.40 13.75
N THR A 264 10.61 33.62 14.09
CA THR A 264 9.83 34.51 13.22
C THR A 264 10.68 35.70 12.78
N PHE A 265 10.92 35.81 11.47
CA PHE A 265 11.72 36.84 10.82
C PHE A 265 10.84 37.78 10.00
N SER A 266 10.90 39.10 10.25
CA SER A 266 10.24 40.09 9.38
C SER A 266 11.20 40.51 8.27
N THR A 267 10.76 40.43 7.01
CA THR A 267 11.52 40.90 5.85
C THR A 267 11.80 42.39 5.87
N LYS A 268 10.88 43.19 6.44
CA LYS A 268 10.97 44.66 6.58
C LYS A 268 11.89 45.07 7.73
N LYS A 269 11.71 44.54 8.94
CA LYS A 269 12.65 44.79 10.07
C LYS A 269 14.01 44.09 9.86
N ARG A 270 14.13 43.16 8.88
CA ARG A 270 15.34 42.40 8.49
C ARG A 270 16.04 41.66 9.63
N LYS A 271 15.29 41.33 10.68
CA LYS A 271 15.74 40.61 11.87
C LYS A 271 14.71 39.55 12.28
N ILE A 272 15.15 38.60 13.10
CA ILE A 272 14.22 37.84 13.93
C ILE A 272 13.53 38.84 14.86
N VAL A 273 12.19 38.89 14.81
CA VAL A 273 11.37 39.77 15.65
C VAL A 273 10.90 39.03 16.90
N LYS A 274 10.75 37.70 16.80
CA LYS A 274 10.18 36.84 17.84
C LYS A 274 10.80 35.45 17.76
N ARG A 275 11.09 34.87 18.93
CA ARG A 275 11.56 33.49 19.08
C ARG A 275 10.80 32.83 20.22
N THR A 276 10.22 31.67 19.94
CA THR A 276 9.53 30.84 20.93
C THR A 276 10.31 29.52 21.06
N PHE A 277 10.42 28.98 22.26
CA PHE A 277 11.02 27.68 22.51
C PHE A 277 9.94 26.74 23.07
N LEU A 278 9.79 25.58 22.45
CA LEU A 278 8.98 24.47 22.96
C LEU A 278 9.94 23.40 23.49
N ASP A 279 9.76 22.94 24.72
CA ASP A 279 10.63 21.93 25.34
C ASP A 279 10.29 20.49 24.89
N ARG A 280 10.05 20.32 23.58
CA ARG A 280 9.61 19.06 22.94
C ARG A 280 10.15 18.97 21.52
N ASN A 281 10.38 17.75 21.02
CA ASN A 281 10.86 17.58 19.65
C ASN A 281 9.68 17.63 18.66
N VAL A 282 9.90 18.23 17.49
CA VAL A 282 8.89 18.40 16.44
C VAL A 282 9.20 17.48 15.26
N ARG A 283 8.29 16.53 14.98
CA ARG A 283 8.40 15.59 13.85
C ARG A 283 7.86 16.15 12.54
N HIS A 284 6.85 17.02 12.63
CA HIS A 284 6.19 17.62 11.47
C HIS A 284 5.56 18.97 11.82
N ALA A 285 5.47 19.86 10.84
CA ALA A 285 4.82 21.15 10.96
C ALA A 285 3.88 21.38 9.76
N CYS A 286 2.73 22.00 9.99
CA CYS A 286 1.75 22.35 8.95
C CYS A 286 1.15 23.73 9.26
N ARG A 287 0.74 24.49 8.23
CA ARG A 287 0.04 25.79 8.40
C ARG A 287 -1.32 25.72 7.73
N LYS A 288 -2.37 26.19 8.41
CA LYS A 288 -3.71 26.37 7.86
C LYS A 288 -4.22 27.74 8.30
N GLY A 289 -4.28 28.68 7.36
CA GLY A 289 -4.60 30.08 7.66
C GLY A 289 -3.51 30.75 8.51
N ASP A 290 -3.94 31.43 9.56
CA ASP A 290 -3.12 32.05 10.62
C ASP A 290 -2.49 31.01 11.58
N GLN A 291 -3.13 29.85 11.75
CA GLN A 291 -2.69 28.82 12.70
C GLN A 291 -1.50 27.96 12.20
N LEU A 292 -0.55 27.74 13.10
CA LEU A 292 0.57 26.80 12.95
C LEU A 292 0.30 25.54 13.79
N PHE A 293 0.38 24.37 13.15
CA PHE A 293 0.16 23.06 13.77
C PHE A 293 1.48 22.28 13.80
N LEU A 294 1.90 21.81 14.97
CA LEU A 294 3.13 21.03 15.16
C LEU A 294 2.81 19.66 15.74
N LEU A 295 3.33 18.60 15.13
CA LEU A 295 3.23 17.23 15.63
C LEU A 295 4.53 16.90 16.40
N THR A 296 4.41 16.65 17.70
CA THR A 296 5.56 16.30 18.56
C THR A 296 5.91 14.81 18.49
N ASP A 297 6.98 14.41 19.18
CA ASP A 297 7.34 13.02 19.40
C ASP A 297 6.61 12.34 20.56
N GLU A 298 5.94 13.11 21.42
CA GLU A 298 5.11 12.64 22.54
C GLU A 298 3.65 12.30 22.16
N ASN A 299 3.33 12.24 20.85
CA ASN A 299 1.97 12.11 20.34
C ASN A 299 1.04 13.26 20.79
N VAL A 300 1.54 14.50 20.72
CA VAL A 300 0.74 15.72 20.93
C VAL A 300 0.76 16.56 19.65
N VAL A 301 -0.40 17.09 19.28
CA VAL A 301 -0.53 18.15 18.28
C VAL A 301 -0.61 19.48 19.02
N LEU A 302 0.38 20.34 18.81
CA LEU A 302 0.37 21.71 19.32
C LEU A 302 -0.26 22.62 18.27
N VAL A 303 -1.29 23.40 18.65
CA VAL A 303 -1.89 24.42 17.80
C VAL A 303 -1.50 25.79 18.32
N ILE A 304 -0.86 26.60 17.49
CA ILE A 304 -0.27 27.88 17.87
C ILE A 304 -0.90 29.00 17.04
N LYS A 305 -1.38 30.03 17.74
CA LYS A 305 -1.89 31.29 17.17
C LYS A 305 -1.57 32.43 18.14
N ASP A 306 -0.99 33.53 17.65
CA ASP A 306 -0.87 34.79 18.39
C ASP A 306 -0.27 34.69 19.81
N ASP A 307 0.78 33.86 19.96
CA ASP A 307 1.42 33.39 21.22
C ASP A 307 0.64 32.37 22.06
N ASP A 308 -0.67 32.24 21.87
CA ASP A 308 -1.44 31.19 22.50
C ASP A 308 -1.09 29.80 21.91
N ILE A 309 -0.79 28.85 22.82
CA ILE A 309 -0.49 27.45 22.50
C ILE A 309 -1.60 26.58 23.10
N ARG A 310 -2.18 25.69 22.29
CA ARG A 310 -3.05 24.59 22.77
C ARG A 310 -2.36 23.25 22.57
N GLU A 311 -2.49 22.37 23.56
CA GLU A 311 -2.02 20.99 23.48
C GLU A 311 -3.17 20.02 23.26
N CYS A 312 -3.14 19.32 22.13
CA CYS A 312 -4.10 18.27 21.81
C CYS A 312 -3.43 16.90 21.85
N SER A 313 -3.78 16.05 22.81
CA SER A 313 -3.31 14.66 22.86
C SER A 313 -3.93 13.82 21.73
N VAL A 314 -3.15 12.92 21.14
CA VAL A 314 -3.61 11.96 20.13
C VAL A 314 -3.14 10.54 20.44
N ASP A 315 -3.95 9.55 20.09
CA ASP A 315 -3.77 8.13 20.41
C ASP A 315 -2.79 7.39 19.48
N ILE A 316 -2.32 8.03 18.40
CA ILE A 316 -1.45 7.38 17.39
C ILE A 316 -0.02 7.93 17.33
N ASN A 317 0.94 7.02 17.11
CA ASN A 317 2.36 7.32 16.95
C ASN A 317 2.67 7.84 15.53
N ALA A 318 2.32 9.10 15.26
CA ALA A 318 2.40 9.71 13.93
C ALA A 318 3.78 10.28 13.58
N TYR A 319 4.08 10.39 12.28
CA TYR A 319 5.29 11.03 11.73
C TYR A 319 5.01 12.06 10.62
N GLU A 320 3.73 12.31 10.34
CA GLU A 320 3.20 13.16 9.27
C GLU A 320 1.76 13.57 9.60
N MET A 321 1.39 14.80 9.23
CA MET A 321 0.13 15.45 9.59
C MET A 321 -0.36 16.32 8.43
N GLN A 322 -1.58 16.10 7.96
CA GLN A 322 -2.26 16.96 7.00
C GLN A 322 -3.47 17.62 7.67
N VAL A 323 -3.45 18.96 7.75
CA VAL A 323 -4.55 19.76 8.30
C VAL A 323 -5.53 20.12 7.18
N LEU A 324 -6.82 19.89 7.41
CA LEU A 324 -7.94 20.26 6.53
C LEU A 324 -8.70 21.44 7.14
N ASP A 325 -9.91 21.73 6.68
CA ASP A 325 -10.68 22.88 7.19
C ASP A 325 -11.26 22.65 8.60
N ASP A 326 -11.75 21.44 8.89
CA ASP A 326 -12.38 21.07 10.16
C ASP A 326 -11.89 19.69 10.66
N MET A 327 -10.78 19.18 10.11
CA MET A 327 -10.22 17.85 10.40
C MET A 327 -8.69 17.86 10.39
N ILE A 328 -8.08 17.02 11.23
CA ILE A 328 -6.64 16.74 11.22
C ILE A 328 -6.44 15.26 10.85
N VAL A 329 -5.68 14.99 9.79
CA VAL A 329 -5.33 13.63 9.35
C VAL A 329 -3.90 13.33 9.80
N LEU A 330 -3.73 12.34 10.68
CA LEU A 330 -2.43 11.87 11.16
C LEU A 330 -2.08 10.50 10.59
N ARG A 331 -0.79 10.29 10.36
CA ARG A 331 -0.24 9.04 9.82
C ARG A 331 0.90 8.52 10.67
N GLY A 332 0.72 7.32 11.22
CA GLY A 332 1.78 6.48 11.78
C GLY A 332 2.29 5.44 10.79
N ALA A 333 3.14 4.52 11.26
CA ALA A 333 3.59 3.39 10.45
C ALA A 333 2.56 2.25 10.39
N SER A 334 1.75 2.11 11.44
CA SER A 334 0.80 1.03 11.69
C SER A 334 -0.67 1.46 11.61
N ASN A 335 -0.96 2.75 11.39
CA ASN A 335 -2.32 3.27 11.27
C ASN A 335 -2.36 4.68 10.64
N ILE A 336 -3.54 5.07 10.18
CA ILE A 336 -3.92 6.44 9.83
C ILE A 336 -5.13 6.79 10.70
N ALA A 337 -5.19 7.98 11.28
CA ALA A 337 -6.33 8.44 12.07
C ALA A 337 -6.81 9.81 11.58
N VAL A 338 -8.12 10.02 11.60
CA VAL A 338 -8.76 11.28 11.23
C VAL A 338 -9.48 11.83 12.44
N TYR A 339 -9.07 13.01 12.88
CA TYR A 339 -9.63 13.70 14.03
C TYR A 339 -10.52 14.85 13.58
N GLU A 340 -11.60 15.09 14.31
CA GLU A 340 -12.37 16.33 14.19
C GLU A 340 -11.61 17.47 14.85
N TYR A 341 -11.44 18.57 14.12
CA TYR A 341 -10.88 19.82 14.65
C TYR A 341 -11.94 20.91 14.59
N LEU A 342 -12.82 20.89 15.59
CA LEU A 342 -13.80 21.96 15.79
C LEU A 342 -13.06 23.27 16.09
N ARG A 343 -13.13 24.23 15.16
CA ARG A 343 -12.69 25.60 15.43
C ARG A 343 -13.51 26.14 16.61
N PRO A 344 -12.88 26.70 17.66
CA PRO A 344 -13.63 27.22 18.79
C PRO A 344 -14.55 28.35 18.34
N VAL A 345 -15.86 28.12 18.47
CA VAL A 345 -16.86 29.20 18.34
C VAL A 345 -16.50 30.27 19.37
N ALA A 346 -16.44 31.53 18.92
CA ALA A 346 -15.89 32.62 19.71
C ALA A 346 -16.63 32.79 21.05
N GLY A 347 -15.98 32.43 22.16
CA GLY A 347 -16.47 32.71 23.50
C GLY A 347 -16.06 31.75 24.65
N ILE A 348 -15.68 30.49 24.37
CA ILE A 348 -15.64 29.46 25.45
C ILE A 348 -14.26 28.87 25.76
N GLY A 349 -13.39 28.62 24.76
CA GLY A 349 -12.08 28.00 25.03
C GLY A 349 -11.04 29.01 25.52
N GLN A 350 -10.75 29.06 26.82
CA GLN A 350 -9.61 29.82 27.36
C GLN A 350 -8.29 29.30 26.79
N PHE A 351 -7.42 30.22 26.37
CA PHE A 351 -6.04 29.92 26.01
C PHE A 351 -5.12 30.10 27.24
N ILE A 352 -4.10 29.26 27.36
CA ILE A 352 -3.21 29.24 28.54
C ILE A 352 -2.08 30.26 28.35
N LYS A 353 -2.20 31.42 29.01
CA LYS A 353 -1.10 32.38 29.14
C LYS A 353 -0.08 31.93 30.19
N ASN A 354 1.01 31.32 29.75
CA ASN A 354 2.14 30.97 30.61
C ASN A 354 3.09 32.17 30.83
N GLU A 355 2.85 32.96 31.87
CA GLU A 355 3.79 34.00 32.31
C GLU A 355 4.88 33.45 33.26
N LYS A 356 6.13 33.44 32.76
CA LYS A 356 7.40 33.51 33.51
C LYS A 356 7.51 32.69 34.81
N ILE A 357 7.91 31.41 34.69
CA ILE A 357 8.48 30.65 35.81
C ILE A 357 9.80 31.31 36.26
N GLN A 358 9.81 31.93 37.46
CA GLN A 358 11.04 32.35 38.15
C GLN A 358 11.44 31.36 39.26
N LYS A 359 12.75 31.33 39.54
CA LYS A 359 13.39 30.38 40.46
C LYS A 359 12.95 30.58 41.92
N VAL A 360 12.52 29.50 42.58
CA VAL A 360 12.64 29.35 44.04
C VAL A 360 13.12 27.93 44.37
N ASN A 361 14.28 27.83 45.01
CA ASN A 361 14.78 26.59 45.63
C ASN A 361 14.65 26.70 47.16
N SER A 362 13.71 25.98 47.78
CA SER A 362 13.78 25.70 49.23
C SER A 362 12.83 24.59 49.70
N LEU A 363 13.40 23.39 49.87
CA LEU A 363 13.22 22.43 50.98
C LEU A 363 11.84 22.13 51.62
N THR A 364 11.67 20.82 51.82
CA THR A 364 10.78 20.07 52.74
C THR A 364 9.30 19.87 52.37
N PRO A 365 8.76 18.64 52.56
CA PRO A 365 7.40 18.28 52.17
C PRO A 365 6.40 18.37 53.32
N ASN A 366 5.14 18.68 53.01
CA ASN A 366 4.01 17.98 53.64
C ASN A 366 2.71 18.11 52.84
N LEU A 367 1.78 17.19 53.11
CA LEU A 367 0.49 17.05 52.44
C LEU A 367 -0.40 18.29 52.57
N LEU A 368 -1.00 18.71 51.45
CA LEU A 368 -2.41 19.08 51.38
C LEU A 368 -2.90 18.90 49.93
N GLN A 369 -4.13 18.42 49.77
CA GLN A 369 -4.74 18.21 48.45
C GLN A 369 -5.28 19.54 47.91
N ASN A 370 -5.06 19.81 46.62
CA ASN A 370 -5.93 20.64 45.79
C ASN A 370 -5.85 20.17 44.35
N ASN A 371 -6.99 20.14 43.66
CA ASN A 371 -7.10 19.61 42.30
C ASN A 371 -7.04 20.74 41.28
N GLU A 372 -5.86 20.99 40.72
CA GLU A 372 -5.70 21.72 39.46
C GLU A 372 -5.19 20.75 38.39
N SER A 373 -6.12 19.94 37.86
CA SER A 373 -5.84 19.06 36.73
C SER A 373 -5.84 19.87 35.44
N GLU A 374 -4.66 20.02 34.81
CA GLU A 374 -4.53 20.59 33.47
C GLU A 374 -5.52 19.91 32.49
N GLN A 375 -6.50 20.65 31.99
CA GLN A 375 -7.45 20.12 31.01
C GLN A 375 -6.79 20.04 29.63
N LYS A 376 -6.08 18.94 29.37
CA LYS A 376 -5.63 18.59 28.02
C LYS A 376 -6.84 18.29 27.14
N GLU A 377 -7.14 19.18 26.20
CA GLU A 377 -8.23 19.02 25.22
C GLU A 377 -7.87 17.84 24.28
N SER A 378 -8.43 16.64 24.52
CA SER A 378 -8.23 15.51 23.60
C SER A 378 -9.00 15.73 22.30
N LEU A 379 -8.32 15.51 21.16
CA LEU A 379 -9.00 15.52 19.86
C LEU A 379 -9.97 14.34 19.75
N CYS A 380 -11.12 14.57 19.10
CA CYS A 380 -12.11 13.52 18.83
C CYS A 380 -11.67 12.71 17.60
N CYS A 381 -11.26 11.45 17.79
CA CYS A 381 -10.96 10.55 16.66
C CYS A 381 -12.27 10.11 15.99
N LEU A 382 -12.47 10.51 14.72
CA LEU A 382 -13.66 10.17 13.94
C LEU A 382 -13.62 8.74 13.40
N TYR A 383 -12.42 8.29 13.00
CA TYR A 383 -12.12 6.91 12.60
C TYR A 383 -10.60 6.73 12.47
N SER A 384 -10.15 5.47 12.60
CA SER A 384 -8.81 5.06 12.22
C SER A 384 -8.85 3.94 11.18
N VAL A 385 -7.82 3.83 10.36
CA VAL A 385 -7.57 2.71 9.47
C VAL A 385 -6.27 2.04 9.89
N PRO A 386 -6.31 0.82 10.46
CA PRO A 386 -5.11 0.08 10.82
C PRO A 386 -4.36 -0.40 9.57
N LEU A 387 -3.04 -0.23 9.60
CA LEU A 387 -2.08 -0.62 8.57
C LEU A 387 -1.18 -1.71 9.14
N CYS A 388 -1.74 -2.89 9.34
CA CYS A 388 -1.03 -3.99 10.00
C CYS A 388 -0.16 -4.79 9.03
N LYS A 389 0.73 -5.64 9.58
CA LYS A 389 1.46 -6.62 8.78
C LYS A 389 0.66 -7.92 8.75
N ILE A 390 0.16 -8.30 7.56
CA ILE A 390 -0.60 -9.53 7.36
C ILE A 390 0.33 -10.75 7.52
N VAL A 391 -0.14 -11.78 8.23
CA VAL A 391 0.58 -13.03 8.53
C VAL A 391 0.02 -14.19 7.70
N ASP A 392 -1.30 -14.36 7.70
CA ASP A 392 -2.03 -15.35 6.89
C ASP A 392 -3.39 -14.79 6.41
N PHE A 393 -4.03 -15.48 5.46
CA PHE A 393 -5.41 -15.18 5.04
C PHE A 393 -6.24 -16.45 4.83
N SER A 394 -7.57 -16.34 4.96
CA SER A 394 -8.49 -17.42 4.57
C SER A 394 -9.78 -16.86 3.96
N GLU A 395 -10.16 -17.43 2.82
CA GLU A 395 -11.26 -17.01 1.96
C GLU A 395 -12.50 -17.91 2.06
N ASN A 396 -13.68 -17.32 1.89
CA ASN A 396 -14.93 -18.08 1.76
C ASN A 396 -15.93 -17.34 0.86
N ASN A 397 -16.49 -16.24 1.37
CA ASN A 397 -17.29 -15.27 0.61
C ASN A 397 -16.65 -13.89 0.77
N ASP A 398 -16.41 -13.48 2.02
CA ASP A 398 -15.39 -12.50 2.37
C ASP A 398 -14.03 -13.21 2.61
N ILE A 399 -12.99 -12.43 2.88
CA ILE A 399 -11.65 -12.90 3.26
C ILE A 399 -11.33 -12.43 4.66
N MET A 400 -10.79 -13.32 5.49
CA MET A 400 -10.18 -12.99 6.78
C MET A 400 -8.67 -12.84 6.61
N LEU A 401 -8.08 -11.86 7.27
CA LEU A 401 -6.65 -11.53 7.27
C LEU A 401 -6.17 -11.59 8.72
N SER A 402 -5.23 -12.47 9.06
CA SER A 402 -4.58 -12.40 10.37
C SER A 402 -3.42 -11.43 10.32
N CYS A 403 -3.23 -10.68 11.40
CA CYS A 403 -2.28 -9.58 11.47
C CYS A 403 -1.33 -9.72 12.66
N ALA A 404 -0.13 -9.13 12.55
CA ALA A 404 0.96 -9.27 13.53
C ALA A 404 0.76 -8.50 14.85
N ASP A 405 -0.35 -7.79 14.98
CA ASP A 405 -0.88 -7.11 16.17
C ASP A 405 -1.95 -7.95 16.91
N ASN A 406 -1.96 -9.27 16.68
CA ASN A 406 -2.82 -10.26 17.34
C ASN A 406 -4.31 -10.13 16.99
N THR A 407 -4.62 -9.48 15.87
CA THR A 407 -5.99 -9.27 15.35
C THR A 407 -6.25 -10.12 14.10
N VAL A 408 -7.54 -10.34 13.80
CA VAL A 408 -8.00 -10.84 12.49
C VAL A 408 -9.04 -9.88 11.93
N HIS A 409 -8.78 -9.36 10.73
CA HIS A 409 -9.60 -8.38 10.02
C HIS A 409 -10.37 -9.00 8.85
N ARG A 410 -11.62 -8.60 8.66
CA ARG A 410 -12.48 -9.03 7.57
C ARG A 410 -12.45 -8.05 6.39
N ALA A 411 -12.00 -8.53 5.23
CA ALA A 411 -11.92 -7.75 3.99
C ALA A 411 -12.88 -8.31 2.91
N ASN A 412 -13.75 -7.44 2.38
CA ASN A 412 -14.62 -7.76 1.24
C ASN A 412 -14.02 -7.22 -0.06
N LEU A 413 -13.33 -8.10 -0.82
CA LEU A 413 -12.62 -7.72 -2.04
C LEU A 413 -13.48 -7.70 -3.32
N ILE A 414 -14.82 -7.79 -3.23
CA ILE A 414 -15.70 -7.77 -4.40
C ILE A 414 -15.54 -6.43 -5.15
N ASN A 415 -15.62 -5.31 -4.42
CA ASN A 415 -15.62 -3.94 -4.96
C ASN A 415 -14.23 -3.30 -5.15
N ASN A 416 -13.13 -4.06 -4.97
CA ASN A 416 -11.74 -3.54 -4.89
C ASN A 416 -11.51 -2.50 -3.76
N THR A 417 -12.39 -2.49 -2.76
CA THR A 417 -12.27 -1.73 -1.52
C THR A 417 -11.81 -2.64 -0.40
N CYS A 418 -10.78 -2.26 0.35
CA CYS A 418 -10.49 -2.93 1.62
C CYS A 418 -11.26 -2.19 2.70
N TYR A 419 -12.17 -2.88 3.39
CA TYR A 419 -12.85 -2.35 4.57
C TYR A 419 -12.04 -2.70 5.80
N PHE A 420 -11.94 -1.74 6.72
CA PHE A 420 -11.38 -1.90 8.06
C PHE A 420 -12.44 -1.38 9.03
N GLY A 421 -13.57 -2.08 9.11
CA GLY A 421 -14.72 -1.65 9.91
C GLY A 421 -14.50 -1.91 11.39
N ASP A 422 -14.87 -0.96 12.24
CA ASP A 422 -14.68 -1.01 13.69
C ASP A 422 -15.69 -1.90 14.43
N SER A 423 -16.33 -2.86 13.74
CA SER A 423 -17.34 -3.73 14.32
C SER A 423 -16.74 -5.03 14.86
N THR A 424 -17.35 -5.59 15.90
CA THR A 424 -16.95 -6.90 16.45
C THR A 424 -17.18 -8.08 15.49
N THR A 425 -17.87 -7.88 14.37
CA THR A 425 -18.00 -8.88 13.29
C THR A 425 -17.01 -8.69 12.14
N ASP A 426 -16.22 -7.61 12.17
CA ASP A 426 -15.19 -7.29 11.19
C ASP A 426 -13.76 -7.31 11.76
N ILE A 427 -13.59 -7.11 13.08
CA ILE A 427 -12.32 -7.28 13.80
C ILE A 427 -12.51 -8.28 14.95
N PHE A 428 -11.68 -9.32 14.94
CA PHE A 428 -11.58 -10.31 16.02
C PHE A 428 -10.23 -10.11 16.71
N ASN A 429 -10.23 -9.67 17.96
CA ASN A 429 -9.01 -9.70 18.78
C ASN A 429 -8.75 -11.14 19.22
N VAL A 430 -7.50 -11.60 19.09
CA VAL A 430 -7.03 -12.93 19.49
C VAL A 430 -6.12 -12.86 20.72
N ASP A 431 -5.64 -11.67 21.11
CA ASP A 431 -4.71 -11.38 22.21
C ASP A 431 -3.31 -12.01 22.08
N GLU A 432 -3.15 -13.16 21.42
CA GLU A 432 -1.87 -13.82 21.14
C GLU A 432 -1.49 -13.80 19.64
N PRO A 433 -0.19 -13.88 19.29
CA PRO A 433 0.27 -13.92 17.90
C PRO A 433 -0.35 -15.08 17.12
N VAL A 434 -0.99 -14.75 16.00
CA VAL A 434 -1.73 -15.69 15.15
C VAL A 434 -0.77 -16.33 14.13
N TYR A 435 -0.68 -17.66 14.16
CA TYR A 435 0.13 -18.46 13.24
C TYR A 435 -0.59 -18.77 11.92
N GLN A 436 -1.84 -19.24 11.99
CA GLN A 436 -2.62 -19.70 10.81
C GLN A 436 -4.12 -19.54 11.06
N ILE A 437 -4.90 -19.26 10.01
CA ILE A 437 -6.37 -19.11 10.13
C ILE A 437 -7.15 -19.94 9.11
N PHE A 438 -8.37 -20.33 9.50
CA PHE A 438 -9.35 -21.02 8.65
C PHE A 438 -10.72 -20.37 8.78
N TYR A 439 -11.31 -19.94 7.68
CA TYR A 439 -12.64 -19.33 7.65
C TYR A 439 -13.57 -20.13 6.72
N LYS A 440 -14.45 -20.96 7.29
CA LYS A 440 -15.44 -21.77 6.57
C LYS A 440 -16.78 -21.72 7.30
N CYS A 441 -17.89 -21.83 6.58
CA CYS A 441 -19.24 -21.93 7.17
C CYS A 441 -19.65 -20.85 8.21
N ASN A 442 -19.05 -19.65 8.18
CA ASN A 442 -19.17 -18.56 9.19
C ASN A 442 -18.45 -18.83 10.54
N VAL A 443 -17.62 -19.86 10.62
CA VAL A 443 -16.72 -20.13 11.75
C VAL A 443 -15.30 -19.71 11.34
N LEU A 444 -14.72 -18.78 12.11
CA LEU A 444 -13.29 -18.47 12.04
C LEU A 444 -12.57 -19.31 13.11
N VAL A 445 -11.54 -20.04 12.71
CA VAL A 445 -10.63 -20.77 13.60
C VAL A 445 -9.25 -20.14 13.48
N CYS A 446 -8.69 -19.72 14.61
CA CYS A 446 -7.35 -19.13 14.71
C CYS A 446 -6.44 -20.08 15.51
N ILE A 447 -5.29 -20.43 14.92
CA ILE A 447 -4.19 -21.10 15.63
C ILE A 447 -3.16 -20.03 16.00
N THR A 448 -2.71 -20.04 17.24
CA THR A 448 -1.73 -19.09 17.79
C THR A 448 -0.34 -19.73 17.93
N GLU A 449 0.71 -18.92 17.96
CA GLU A 449 2.06 -19.40 18.29
C GLU A 449 2.18 -19.87 19.75
N THR A 450 1.27 -19.42 20.62
CA THR A 450 1.14 -19.81 22.04
C THR A 450 0.39 -21.13 22.25
N CYS A 451 0.18 -21.92 21.19
CA CYS A 451 -0.42 -23.27 21.23
C CYS A 451 -1.94 -23.29 21.58
N LEU A 452 -2.62 -22.15 21.52
CA LEU A 452 -4.08 -22.04 21.66
C LEU A 452 -4.76 -22.08 20.29
N VAL A 453 -5.91 -22.75 20.23
CA VAL A 453 -6.88 -22.67 19.12
C VAL A 453 -8.13 -21.95 19.61
N LYS A 454 -8.38 -20.75 19.08
CA LYS A 454 -9.56 -19.92 19.38
C LYS A 454 -10.54 -19.97 18.20
N ALA A 455 -11.83 -20.18 18.45
CA ALA A 455 -12.86 -20.25 17.41
C ALA A 455 -14.04 -19.30 17.66
N TYR A 456 -14.41 -18.55 16.62
CA TYR A 456 -15.34 -17.43 16.66
C TYR A 456 -16.55 -17.63 15.72
N ASP A 457 -17.73 -17.23 16.18
CA ASP A 457 -18.94 -17.10 15.36
C ASP A 457 -18.89 -15.73 14.67
N VAL A 458 -18.54 -15.74 13.38
CA VAL A 458 -18.34 -14.51 12.58
C VAL A 458 -19.63 -13.70 12.43
N ARG A 459 -20.81 -14.31 12.65
CA ARG A 459 -22.10 -13.59 12.61
C ARG A 459 -22.40 -12.80 13.88
N LYS A 460 -21.71 -13.12 14.99
CA LYS A 460 -21.93 -12.51 16.31
C LYS A 460 -20.73 -11.75 16.85
N GLY A 461 -19.53 -11.99 16.31
CA GLY A 461 -18.28 -11.47 16.85
C GLY A 461 -17.79 -12.21 18.10
N THR A 462 -18.40 -13.35 18.45
CA THR A 462 -18.18 -14.02 19.74
C THR A 462 -17.24 -15.21 19.62
N LEU A 463 -16.16 -15.21 20.42
CA LEU A 463 -15.43 -16.43 20.78
C LEU A 463 -16.40 -17.44 21.41
N PHE A 464 -16.43 -18.67 20.90
CA PHE A 464 -17.31 -19.73 21.44
C PHE A 464 -16.56 -21.02 21.82
N ARG A 465 -15.27 -21.12 21.46
CA ARG A 465 -14.32 -22.15 21.92
C ARG A 465 -12.91 -21.60 22.04
N GLU A 466 -12.21 -22.09 23.05
CA GLU A 466 -10.76 -22.03 23.17
C GLU A 466 -10.27 -23.45 23.52
N ILE A 467 -9.14 -23.86 22.96
CA ILE A 467 -8.54 -25.18 23.15
C ILE A 467 -7.02 -24.98 23.28
N ASN A 468 -6.45 -25.28 24.44
CA ASN A 468 -5.01 -25.36 24.61
C ASN A 468 -4.51 -26.73 24.13
N LEU A 469 -3.61 -26.75 23.15
CA LEU A 469 -3.02 -27.98 22.61
C LEU A 469 -1.89 -28.52 23.49
N GLY A 470 -1.21 -27.66 24.25
CA GLY A 470 -0.04 -28.02 25.07
C GLY A 470 1.25 -28.31 24.27
N PHE A 471 1.23 -28.17 22.95
CA PHE A 471 2.38 -28.41 22.05
C PHE A 471 2.43 -27.41 20.90
N LYS A 472 3.62 -27.14 20.38
CA LYS A 472 3.81 -26.20 19.26
C LYS A 472 3.32 -26.80 17.95
N VAL A 473 2.58 -26.02 17.16
CA VAL A 473 2.07 -26.44 15.84
C VAL A 473 3.14 -26.28 14.76
N SER A 474 3.35 -27.29 13.92
CA SER A 474 4.22 -27.19 12.73
C SER A 474 3.46 -26.83 11.45
N CYS A 475 2.22 -27.29 11.33
CA CYS A 475 1.25 -26.96 10.28
C CYS A 475 -0.13 -27.51 10.67
N ALA A 476 -1.21 -26.97 10.09
CA ALA A 476 -2.55 -27.52 10.23
C ALA A 476 -3.41 -27.38 8.96
N ASP A 477 -4.51 -28.13 8.90
CA ASP A 477 -5.66 -27.84 8.04
C ASP A 477 -6.98 -28.27 8.72
N SER A 478 -8.10 -27.80 8.19
CA SER A 478 -9.45 -28.00 8.69
C SER A 478 -10.32 -28.77 7.68
N ASN A 479 -11.31 -29.52 8.15
CA ASN A 479 -12.32 -30.10 7.27
C ASN A 479 -13.25 -29.01 6.66
N GLU A 480 -14.21 -29.42 5.82
CA GLU A 480 -15.05 -28.48 5.06
C GLU A 480 -15.96 -27.57 5.92
N ASP A 481 -16.39 -28.00 7.11
CA ASP A 481 -17.28 -27.24 7.99
C ASP A 481 -16.58 -26.58 9.19
N ASN A 482 -15.24 -26.61 9.25
CA ASN A 482 -14.43 -26.16 10.40
C ASN A 482 -14.83 -26.85 11.74
N SER A 483 -15.25 -28.12 11.71
CA SER A 483 -15.53 -28.87 12.94
C SER A 483 -14.47 -29.86 13.37
N VAL A 484 -13.62 -30.31 12.44
CA VAL A 484 -12.44 -31.12 12.71
C VAL A 484 -11.21 -30.40 12.18
N LEU A 485 -10.19 -30.30 13.05
CA LEU A 485 -8.91 -29.66 12.77
C LEU A 485 -7.80 -30.71 12.89
N PHE A 486 -6.93 -30.78 11.89
CA PHE A 486 -5.79 -31.67 11.85
C PHE A 486 -4.53 -30.85 12.13
N VAL A 487 -3.86 -31.13 13.25
CA VAL A 487 -2.77 -30.29 13.78
C VAL A 487 -1.52 -31.13 14.01
N CYS A 488 -0.44 -30.80 13.32
CA CYS A 488 0.84 -31.48 13.47
C CYS A 488 1.62 -30.92 14.67
N ASN A 489 2.05 -31.79 15.57
CA ASN A 489 2.97 -31.44 16.66
C ASN A 489 4.39 -31.27 16.13
N TYR A 490 5.01 -30.11 16.42
CA TYR A 490 6.39 -29.80 16.06
C TYR A 490 7.40 -30.74 16.75
N ASP A 491 7.14 -31.17 17.99
CA ASP A 491 8.09 -31.90 18.83
C ASP A 491 7.93 -33.43 18.75
N SER A 492 6.70 -33.95 18.63
CA SER A 492 6.45 -35.40 18.50
C SER A 492 6.21 -35.89 17.08
N TYR A 493 6.05 -34.97 16.12
CA TYR A 493 5.73 -35.24 14.69
C TYR A 493 4.37 -35.92 14.45
N GLU A 494 3.53 -36.05 15.47
CA GLU A 494 2.20 -36.67 15.39
C GLU A 494 1.16 -35.71 14.82
N ILE A 495 0.18 -36.21 14.06
CA ILE A 495 -0.99 -35.44 13.63
C ILE A 495 -2.13 -35.69 14.64
N ASN A 496 -2.44 -34.67 15.42
CA ASN A 496 -3.56 -34.69 16.36
C ASN A 496 -4.85 -34.23 15.66
N ILE A 497 -5.91 -35.03 15.80
CA ILE A 497 -7.23 -34.78 15.21
C ILE A 497 -8.12 -34.17 16.30
N VAL A 498 -8.49 -32.90 16.17
CA VAL A 498 -9.20 -32.12 17.18
C VAL A 498 -10.64 -31.85 16.76
N ASP A 499 -11.61 -32.31 17.56
CA ASP A 499 -13.02 -31.94 17.41
C ASP A 499 -13.26 -30.59 18.12
N ILE A 500 -13.54 -29.55 17.32
CA ILE A 500 -13.78 -28.19 17.82
C ILE A 500 -15.13 -28.09 18.54
N LYS A 501 -16.14 -28.87 18.14
CA LYS A 501 -17.46 -28.88 18.79
C LYS A 501 -17.34 -29.43 20.23
N ARG A 502 -16.48 -30.44 20.45
CA ARG A 502 -16.20 -31.10 21.74
C ARG A 502 -15.00 -30.55 22.52
N SER A 503 -14.14 -29.74 21.91
CA SER A 503 -12.89 -29.23 22.48
C SER A 503 -11.92 -30.32 22.97
N LYS A 504 -11.75 -31.38 22.19
CA LYS A 504 -10.86 -32.50 22.53
C LYS A 504 -10.11 -33.03 21.31
N VAL A 505 -8.87 -33.48 21.55
CA VAL A 505 -8.22 -34.44 20.66
C VAL A 505 -9.06 -35.72 20.67
N VAL A 506 -9.43 -36.21 19.49
CA VAL A 506 -10.20 -37.43 19.26
C VAL A 506 -9.27 -38.61 18.99
N ASP A 507 -8.20 -38.36 18.24
CA ASP A 507 -7.25 -39.37 17.76
C ASP A 507 -5.88 -38.72 17.44
N THR A 508 -4.83 -39.52 17.40
CA THR A 508 -3.44 -39.10 17.22
C THR A 508 -2.69 -40.06 16.29
N LEU A 509 -2.46 -39.62 15.05
CA LEU A 509 -1.71 -40.37 14.05
C LEU A 509 -0.19 -40.21 14.28
N LYS A 510 0.51 -41.32 14.56
CA LYS A 510 1.96 -41.33 14.77
C LYS A 510 2.73 -41.52 13.46
N LEU A 511 3.79 -40.75 13.26
CA LEU A 511 4.56 -40.69 12.00
C LEU A 511 6.08 -40.77 12.22
N SER A 512 6.83 -41.03 11.15
CA SER A 512 8.30 -41.14 11.13
C SER A 512 9.04 -39.81 11.19
N ALA A 513 8.45 -38.73 10.68
CA ALA A 513 9.12 -37.47 10.43
C ALA A 513 8.16 -36.27 10.49
N MET A 514 8.71 -35.11 10.84
CA MET A 514 7.99 -33.82 10.87
C MET A 514 7.28 -33.51 9.55
N ILE A 515 6.04 -32.98 9.64
CA ILE A 515 5.24 -32.55 8.48
C ILE A 515 5.55 -31.09 8.08
N ARG A 516 5.73 -30.88 6.77
CA ARG A 516 5.93 -29.57 6.12
C ARG A 516 4.62 -28.88 5.73
N LYS A 517 3.68 -29.65 5.15
CA LYS A 517 2.37 -29.17 4.67
C LYS A 517 1.33 -30.27 4.86
N LEU A 518 0.12 -29.87 5.23
CA LEU A 518 -1.06 -30.72 5.38
C LEU A 518 -2.20 -30.07 4.57
N CYS A 519 -3.05 -30.90 3.95
CA CYS A 519 -4.23 -30.46 3.21
C CYS A 519 -5.37 -31.49 3.35
N TYR A 520 -6.57 -31.04 3.74
CA TYR A 520 -7.78 -31.86 3.76
C TYR A 520 -8.54 -31.74 2.43
N PHE A 521 -8.85 -32.87 1.81
CA PHE A 521 -9.65 -32.92 0.58
C PHE A 521 -10.43 -34.23 0.47
N ASN A 522 -11.74 -34.17 0.14
CA ASN A 522 -12.62 -35.33 -0.09
C ASN A 522 -12.45 -36.45 0.96
N ASN A 523 -12.66 -36.13 2.24
CA ASN A 523 -12.54 -37.03 3.40
C ASN A 523 -11.16 -37.71 3.56
N SER A 524 -10.13 -37.20 2.88
CA SER A 524 -8.75 -37.64 2.96
C SER A 524 -7.88 -36.50 3.51
N VAL A 525 -6.90 -36.83 4.35
CA VAL A 525 -5.85 -35.91 4.76
C VAL A 525 -4.59 -36.24 3.97
N TYR A 526 -4.09 -35.28 3.19
CA TYR A 526 -2.83 -35.39 2.48
C TYR A 526 -1.75 -34.63 3.25
N PHE A 527 -0.55 -35.19 3.39
CA PHE A 527 0.56 -34.54 4.07
C PHE A 527 1.91 -34.85 3.42
N LEU A 528 2.81 -33.87 3.47
CA LEU A 528 4.19 -33.95 2.99
C LEU A 528 5.15 -33.91 4.18
N SER A 529 5.94 -34.97 4.37
CA SER A 529 6.90 -35.10 5.46
C SER A 529 8.32 -34.64 5.06
N MET A 530 9.16 -34.38 6.06
CA MET A 530 10.55 -33.92 5.89
C MET A 530 11.46 -34.93 5.18
N ASP A 531 11.12 -36.22 5.26
CA ASP A 531 11.79 -37.35 4.57
C ASP A 531 11.36 -37.52 3.09
N ASN A 532 10.56 -36.58 2.56
CA ASN A 532 10.14 -36.49 1.15
C ASN A 532 9.07 -37.50 0.70
N GLN A 533 8.33 -38.11 1.64
CA GLN A 533 7.11 -38.86 1.32
C GLN A 533 5.90 -37.91 1.25
N LEU A 534 5.05 -38.10 0.23
CA LEU A 534 3.71 -37.52 0.15
C LEU A 534 2.71 -38.62 0.45
N VAL A 535 1.90 -38.46 1.50
CA VAL A 535 1.01 -39.51 2.00
C VAL A 535 -0.43 -39.02 1.99
N ARG A 536 -1.36 -39.92 1.65
CA ARG A 536 -2.80 -39.74 1.82
C ARG A 536 -3.30 -40.68 2.91
N TYR A 537 -4.00 -40.13 3.89
CA TYR A 537 -4.68 -40.84 4.96
C TYR A 537 -6.21 -40.73 4.78
N PHE A 538 -6.91 -41.87 4.70
CA PHE A 538 -8.37 -41.92 4.62
C PHE A 538 -8.97 -41.85 6.03
N PHE A 539 -9.40 -40.66 6.45
CA PHE A 539 -9.87 -40.40 7.82
C PHE A 539 -10.98 -41.36 8.30
N MET A 540 -11.90 -41.76 7.42
CA MET A 540 -13.00 -42.67 7.76
C MET A 540 -12.60 -44.16 7.84
N ASN A 541 -11.49 -44.55 7.21
CA ASN A 541 -11.12 -45.96 7.00
C ASN A 541 -9.79 -46.36 7.64
N GLY A 542 -8.99 -45.40 8.12
CA GLY A 542 -7.65 -45.63 8.68
C GLY A 542 -6.57 -46.04 7.67
N GLN A 543 -6.89 -46.11 6.37
CA GLN A 543 -5.98 -46.55 5.33
C GLN A 543 -5.00 -45.45 4.90
N MET A 544 -3.81 -45.84 4.42
CA MET A 544 -2.76 -44.94 3.96
C MET A 544 -2.25 -45.33 2.56
N GLU A 545 -2.09 -44.34 1.69
CA GLU A 545 -1.45 -44.46 0.37
C GLU A 545 -0.20 -43.56 0.34
N ASN A 546 0.96 -44.13 0.06
CA ASN A 546 2.24 -43.40 0.02
C ASN A 546 2.70 -43.17 -1.43
N PHE A 547 3.10 -41.94 -1.75
CA PHE A 547 3.76 -41.55 -2.98
C PHE A 547 5.21 -41.14 -2.70
N GLU A 548 6.15 -41.95 -3.18
CA GLU A 548 7.58 -41.73 -3.02
C GLU A 548 8.21 -41.15 -4.29
N MET A 549 8.96 -40.05 -4.16
CA MET A 549 9.75 -39.49 -5.24
C MET A 549 11.23 -39.35 -4.89
N LYS A 550 12.10 -39.71 -5.84
CA LYS A 550 13.56 -39.51 -5.76
C LYS A 550 14.00 -38.05 -5.91
N LYS A 551 13.08 -37.14 -6.21
CA LYS A 551 13.31 -35.68 -6.35
C LYS A 551 12.62 -34.97 -5.20
N THR A 552 13.27 -33.93 -4.65
CA THR A 552 12.74 -33.16 -3.53
C THR A 552 11.44 -32.44 -3.90
N ILE A 553 10.40 -32.70 -3.12
CA ILE A 553 9.10 -32.03 -3.16
C ILE A 553 9.18 -30.76 -2.31
N TYR A 554 8.77 -29.64 -2.91
CA TYR A 554 8.76 -28.31 -2.29
C TYR A 554 7.36 -27.88 -1.85
N ASP A 555 6.32 -28.26 -2.60
CA ASP A 555 4.92 -27.95 -2.33
C ASP A 555 4.01 -28.99 -3.04
N PHE A 556 2.75 -29.11 -2.63
CA PHE A 556 1.71 -29.86 -3.34
C PHE A 556 0.34 -29.19 -3.17
N GLU A 557 -0.53 -29.24 -4.18
CA GLU A 557 -1.91 -28.71 -4.12
C GLU A 557 -2.88 -29.72 -4.76
N ILE A 558 -4.13 -29.74 -4.29
CA ILE A 558 -5.15 -30.72 -4.69
C ILE A 558 -6.43 -30.01 -5.12
N SER A 559 -6.97 -30.40 -6.29
CA SER A 559 -8.27 -29.94 -6.80
C SER A 559 -8.81 -30.97 -7.80
N ASN A 560 -10.13 -31.17 -7.80
CA ASN A 560 -10.82 -32.06 -8.75
C ASN A 560 -10.19 -33.48 -8.86
N ASN A 561 -9.81 -34.06 -7.71
CA ASN A 561 -9.04 -35.33 -7.58
C ASN A 561 -7.64 -35.36 -8.26
N ASN A 562 -7.17 -34.28 -8.88
CA ASN A 562 -5.79 -34.15 -9.32
C ASN A 562 -4.91 -33.69 -8.13
N VAL A 563 -3.78 -34.37 -7.93
CA VAL A 563 -2.74 -33.97 -6.96
C VAL A 563 -1.55 -33.45 -7.76
N VAL A 564 -1.24 -32.17 -7.60
CA VAL A 564 -0.11 -31.50 -8.27
C VAL A 564 1.06 -31.37 -7.31
N VAL A 565 2.22 -31.86 -7.73
CA VAL A 565 3.45 -31.94 -6.93
C VAL A 565 4.52 -31.02 -7.53
N SER A 566 5.05 -30.12 -6.70
CA SER A 566 6.10 -29.16 -7.07
C SER A 566 7.48 -29.72 -6.76
N LEU A 567 8.35 -29.76 -7.77
CA LEU A 567 9.74 -30.20 -7.67
C LEU A 567 10.69 -29.04 -8.08
N GLU A 568 12.00 -29.25 -7.97
CA GLU A 568 13.01 -28.18 -8.08
C GLU A 568 12.95 -27.35 -9.38
N LYS A 569 12.61 -28.00 -10.51
CA LYS A 569 12.61 -27.39 -11.86
C LYS A 569 11.46 -27.90 -12.76
N GLU A 570 10.51 -28.61 -12.17
CA GLU A 570 9.42 -29.31 -12.87
C GLU A 570 8.19 -29.42 -11.96
N ILE A 571 7.03 -29.60 -12.57
CA ILE A 571 5.77 -29.91 -11.88
C ILE A 571 5.26 -31.25 -12.42
N VAL A 572 4.74 -32.07 -11.52
CA VAL A 572 4.12 -33.36 -11.82
C VAL A 572 2.64 -33.27 -11.48
N VAL A 573 1.78 -33.70 -12.40
CA VAL A 573 0.34 -33.86 -12.20
C VAL A 573 0.06 -35.34 -12.03
N THR A 574 -0.53 -35.72 -10.90
CA THR A 574 -0.94 -37.08 -10.58
C THR A 574 -2.45 -37.16 -10.38
N ASP A 575 -3.04 -38.34 -10.59
CA ASP A 575 -4.43 -38.59 -10.23
C ASP A 575 -4.62 -38.85 -8.73
N GLY A 576 -5.87 -39.10 -8.32
CA GLY A 576 -6.23 -39.37 -6.94
C GLY A 576 -5.73 -40.71 -6.38
N SER A 577 -5.00 -41.50 -7.17
CA SER A 577 -4.29 -42.73 -6.78
C SER A 577 -2.78 -42.61 -7.08
N PHE A 578 -2.29 -41.38 -7.20
CA PHE A 578 -0.90 -41.01 -7.44
C PHE A 578 -0.27 -41.50 -8.76
N ASN A 579 -1.07 -41.93 -9.74
CA ASN A 579 -0.57 -42.24 -11.08
C ASN A 579 -0.15 -40.94 -11.79
N ILE A 580 1.05 -40.91 -12.38
CA ILE A 580 1.56 -39.72 -13.10
C ILE A 580 0.80 -39.55 -14.41
N LEU A 581 -0.04 -38.51 -14.48
CA LEU A 581 -0.77 -38.11 -15.69
C LEU A 581 0.10 -37.28 -16.64
N ARG A 582 0.91 -36.36 -16.09
CA ARG A 582 1.78 -35.46 -16.87
C ARG A 582 2.92 -34.92 -16.01
N SER A 583 4.05 -34.56 -16.63
CA SER A 583 5.06 -33.71 -16.02
C SER A 583 5.60 -32.69 -17.02
N PHE A 584 5.98 -31.50 -16.55
CA PHE A 584 6.52 -30.43 -17.38
C PHE A 584 7.54 -29.56 -16.63
N ASN A 585 8.47 -28.96 -17.36
CA ASN A 585 9.52 -28.11 -16.77
C ASN A 585 8.96 -26.72 -16.41
N LEU A 586 9.05 -26.31 -15.14
CA LEU A 586 8.75 -24.95 -14.69
C LEU A 586 9.90 -24.40 -13.85
N LYS A 587 10.39 -23.21 -14.23
CA LYS A 587 11.55 -22.57 -13.59
C LYS A 587 11.24 -21.11 -13.30
N PHE A 588 11.50 -20.64 -12.08
CA PHE A 588 11.40 -19.23 -11.69
C PHE A 588 12.79 -18.60 -11.72
N VAL A 589 12.98 -17.58 -12.57
CA VAL A 589 14.29 -16.93 -12.74
C VAL A 589 14.42 -15.80 -11.72
N SER A 590 15.19 -16.05 -10.67
CA SER A 590 15.40 -15.19 -9.52
C SER A 590 16.87 -15.26 -9.10
N ARG A 591 17.40 -14.18 -8.53
CA ARG A 591 18.73 -14.10 -7.91
C ARG A 591 18.63 -13.16 -6.72
N ASN A 592 18.96 -13.65 -5.52
CA ASN A 592 19.24 -12.80 -4.36
C ASN A 592 20.65 -12.20 -4.50
N ARG A 593 20.96 -11.08 -3.83
CA ARG A 593 22.32 -10.46 -3.91
C ARG A 593 23.44 -11.44 -3.55
N ASN A 594 23.21 -12.28 -2.55
CA ASN A 594 24.20 -13.24 -2.04
C ASN A 594 24.25 -14.57 -2.83
N GLU A 595 23.43 -14.72 -3.88
CA GLU A 595 23.27 -15.97 -4.63
C GLU A 595 23.91 -15.90 -6.02
N MET A 596 25.25 -15.83 -6.07
CA MET A 596 25.99 -15.73 -7.33
C MET A 596 25.73 -16.90 -8.30
N PHE A 597 25.52 -18.11 -7.78
CA PHE A 597 25.36 -19.35 -8.57
C PHE A 597 23.92 -19.86 -8.69
N ILE A 598 23.02 -19.53 -7.77
CA ILE A 598 21.62 -19.98 -7.80
C ILE A 598 20.82 -19.00 -8.67
N SER A 599 20.26 -19.49 -9.78
CA SER A 599 19.52 -18.66 -10.75
C SER A 599 18.13 -19.19 -11.12
N SER A 600 17.77 -20.36 -10.61
CA SER A 600 16.42 -20.93 -10.65
C SER A 600 15.94 -21.19 -9.22
N LYS A 601 14.75 -20.71 -8.88
CA LYS A 601 14.04 -21.08 -7.65
C LYS A 601 12.96 -22.12 -7.95
N PRO A 602 12.70 -23.06 -7.01
CA PRO A 602 11.56 -23.99 -7.09
C PRO A 602 10.24 -23.23 -7.00
N CYS A 603 9.13 -23.87 -7.37
CA CYS A 603 7.80 -23.38 -7.05
C CYS A 603 7.50 -23.72 -5.57
N THR A 604 7.25 -22.70 -4.74
CA THR A 604 7.07 -22.83 -3.28
C THR A 604 5.65 -22.55 -2.82
N SER A 605 4.79 -22.08 -3.72
CA SER A 605 3.36 -21.95 -3.47
C SER A 605 2.61 -22.10 -4.79
N CYS A 606 1.67 -23.04 -4.86
CA CYS A 606 0.75 -23.16 -5.99
C CYS A 606 -0.71 -23.26 -5.57
N SER A 607 -1.63 -22.90 -6.49
CA SER A 607 -3.06 -23.12 -6.32
C SER A 607 -3.73 -23.47 -7.65
N LEU A 608 -4.70 -24.37 -7.60
CA LEU A 608 -5.44 -24.91 -8.74
C LEU A 608 -6.77 -24.19 -8.94
N THR A 609 -7.21 -24.09 -10.20
CA THR A 609 -8.60 -23.74 -10.53
C THR A 609 -9.57 -24.85 -10.13
N TYR A 610 -10.85 -24.50 -9.94
CA TYR A 610 -11.90 -25.46 -9.55
C TYR A 610 -12.22 -26.53 -10.61
N ASP A 611 -11.96 -26.25 -11.89
CA ASP A 611 -12.05 -27.24 -12.97
C ASP A 611 -10.81 -28.16 -13.03
N GLY A 612 -9.71 -27.80 -12.36
CA GLY A 612 -8.45 -28.51 -12.38
C GLY A 612 -7.64 -28.35 -13.68
N THR A 613 -7.97 -27.39 -14.55
CA THR A 613 -7.25 -27.18 -15.84
C THR A 613 -6.05 -26.25 -15.72
N THR A 614 -6.08 -25.28 -14.81
CA THR A 614 -5.12 -24.19 -14.75
C THR A 614 -4.48 -24.10 -13.37
N LEU A 615 -3.16 -23.88 -13.35
CA LEU A 615 -2.35 -23.82 -12.14
C LEU A 615 -1.69 -22.44 -12.01
N VAL A 616 -1.90 -21.77 -10.88
CA VAL A 616 -1.22 -20.53 -10.52
C VAL A 616 -0.03 -20.89 -9.62
N CYS A 617 1.17 -20.51 -10.03
CA CYS A 617 2.44 -20.89 -9.39
C CYS A 617 3.25 -19.65 -8.98
N GLY A 618 3.88 -19.71 -7.80
CA GLY A 618 4.79 -18.70 -7.29
C GLY A 618 6.02 -19.29 -6.60
N ALA A 619 6.99 -18.42 -6.33
CA ALA A 619 8.29 -18.76 -5.78
C ALA A 619 8.88 -17.58 -4.99
N GLN A 620 10.10 -17.75 -4.48
CA GLN A 620 11.00 -16.67 -4.03
C GLN A 620 11.51 -15.83 -5.23
N ALA A 621 10.59 -15.27 -6.02
CA ALA A 621 10.84 -14.57 -7.27
C ALA A 621 9.80 -13.47 -7.53
N ASN A 622 10.19 -12.43 -8.27
CA ASN A 622 9.26 -11.39 -8.73
C ASN A 622 8.41 -11.83 -9.95
N GLU A 623 7.99 -13.10 -10.00
CA GLU A 623 7.15 -13.66 -11.06
C GLU A 623 6.13 -14.64 -10.49
N ILE A 624 4.87 -14.45 -10.84
CA ILE A 624 3.80 -15.46 -10.75
C ILE A 624 3.61 -16.03 -12.16
N LYS A 625 3.43 -17.34 -12.28
CA LYS A 625 3.18 -18.01 -13.56
C LYS A 625 1.83 -18.71 -13.54
N ILE A 626 1.06 -18.51 -14.59
CA ILE A 626 -0.23 -19.17 -14.81
C ILE A 626 -0.02 -20.16 -15.93
N VAL A 627 -0.26 -21.43 -15.64
CA VAL A 627 0.11 -22.58 -16.48
C VAL A 627 -1.13 -23.39 -16.82
N ASP A 628 -1.30 -23.72 -18.09
CA ASP A 628 -2.28 -24.70 -18.55
C ASP A 628 -1.74 -26.11 -18.26
N LEU A 629 -2.50 -26.94 -17.54
CA LEU A 629 -2.13 -28.32 -17.24
C LEU A 629 -2.39 -29.29 -18.40
N GLU A 630 -3.20 -28.92 -19.40
CA GLU A 630 -3.40 -29.74 -20.59
C GLU A 630 -2.16 -29.69 -21.50
N THR A 631 -1.67 -28.49 -21.84
CA THR A 631 -0.48 -28.32 -22.68
C THR A 631 0.85 -28.24 -21.91
N GLY A 632 0.83 -27.94 -20.61
CA GLY A 632 2.02 -27.60 -19.83
C GLY A 632 2.58 -26.20 -20.14
N CYS A 633 1.90 -25.39 -20.95
CA CYS A 633 2.36 -24.08 -21.38
C CYS A 633 2.04 -22.97 -20.38
N VAL A 634 2.96 -22.02 -20.22
CA VAL A 634 2.74 -20.81 -19.42
C VAL A 634 1.82 -19.85 -20.20
N ILE A 635 0.54 -19.82 -19.85
CA ILE A 635 -0.48 -18.91 -20.39
C ILE A 635 -0.08 -17.45 -20.15
N GLN A 636 0.41 -17.14 -18.94
CA GLN A 636 0.72 -15.78 -18.52
C GLN A 636 1.84 -15.76 -17.47
N THR A 637 2.68 -14.74 -17.51
CA THR A 637 3.60 -14.38 -16.41
C THR A 637 3.26 -12.98 -15.91
N LEU A 638 3.16 -12.82 -14.60
CA LEU A 638 2.81 -11.58 -13.91
C LEU A 638 3.95 -11.19 -12.97
N LYS A 639 4.16 -9.89 -12.77
CA LYS A 639 5.08 -9.40 -11.73
C LYS A 639 4.34 -9.27 -10.40
N LEU A 640 5.01 -9.65 -9.33
CA LEU A 640 4.48 -9.66 -7.98
C LEU A 640 4.63 -8.26 -7.35
N SER A 641 5.85 -7.70 -7.31
CA SER A 641 6.10 -6.32 -6.88
C SER A 641 6.69 -5.44 -7.98
N ARG A 642 6.44 -4.13 -7.88
CA ARG A 642 7.02 -3.08 -8.73
C ARG A 642 8.17 -2.35 -8.06
N ASN A 643 8.42 -2.57 -6.77
CA ASN A 643 9.49 -1.90 -6.03
C ASN A 643 10.88 -2.40 -6.46
N LYS A 644 11.72 -1.49 -6.97
CA LYS A 644 13.08 -1.77 -7.46
C LYS A 644 14.12 -2.00 -6.37
N GLU A 645 13.83 -1.58 -5.13
CA GLU A 645 14.78 -1.54 -4.01
C GLU A 645 14.91 -2.92 -3.34
N LYS A 646 13.88 -3.75 -3.51
CA LYS A 646 13.78 -5.14 -3.04
C LYS A 646 14.84 -6.05 -3.65
N GLU A 647 15.31 -7.00 -2.85
CA GLU A 647 16.57 -7.73 -3.04
C GLU A 647 16.70 -8.45 -4.39
N ASN A 648 15.66 -9.19 -4.78
CA ASN A 648 15.62 -10.02 -5.98
C ASN A 648 14.81 -9.38 -7.15
N TYR A 649 14.53 -8.07 -7.11
CA TYR A 649 13.78 -7.40 -8.18
C TYR A 649 14.51 -7.47 -9.54
N LYS A 650 15.85 -7.38 -9.54
CA LYS A 650 16.67 -7.39 -10.75
C LYS A 650 17.17 -8.81 -11.06
N LYS A 651 16.58 -9.47 -12.07
CA LYS A 651 17.05 -10.78 -12.59
C LYS A 651 18.53 -10.85 -12.98
N ARG A 652 19.15 -9.69 -13.24
CA ARG A 652 20.60 -9.51 -13.37
C ARG A 652 21.01 -8.37 -12.44
N LEU A 653 21.62 -8.71 -11.32
CA LEU A 653 22.42 -7.77 -10.53
C LEU A 653 23.81 -7.72 -11.17
N GLY A 654 24.31 -6.51 -11.39
CA GLY A 654 25.66 -6.24 -11.85
C GLY A 654 26.33 -5.31 -10.84
N VAL A 655 27.50 -5.72 -10.34
CA VAL A 655 28.22 -5.17 -9.18
C VAL A 655 27.43 -5.29 -7.88
N GLU A 656 28.01 -6.02 -6.92
CA GLU A 656 27.49 -6.16 -5.58
C GLU A 656 27.53 -4.81 -4.85
N LYS A 657 26.41 -4.45 -4.22
CA LYS A 657 26.42 -3.39 -3.22
C LYS A 657 27.03 -3.92 -1.92
N LYS A 658 27.69 -3.04 -1.16
CA LYS A 658 28.19 -3.34 0.19
C LYS A 658 27.09 -3.43 1.27
N ASP A 659 25.86 -3.05 0.94
CA ASP A 659 24.70 -3.07 1.83
C ASP A 659 24.38 -4.51 2.29
N GLU A 660 24.16 -4.74 3.59
CA GLU A 660 23.76 -6.05 4.14
C GLU A 660 22.44 -6.55 3.52
N PHE A 661 22.35 -7.87 3.29
CA PHE A 661 21.21 -8.53 2.66
C PHE A 661 20.02 -8.65 3.61
N LYS A 662 18.85 -8.13 3.21
CA LYS A 662 17.65 -8.10 4.04
C LYS A 662 16.64 -9.16 3.60
N HIS A 663 16.53 -10.25 4.37
CA HIS A 663 15.50 -11.29 4.16
C HIS A 663 14.05 -10.76 4.13
N VAL A 664 13.77 -9.63 4.78
CA VAL A 664 12.45 -8.95 4.77
C VAL A 664 12.16 -8.29 3.41
N ASP A 665 13.20 -7.90 2.67
CA ASP A 665 13.11 -7.22 1.37
C ASP A 665 13.14 -8.17 0.16
N VAL A 666 12.93 -9.47 0.40
CA VAL A 666 12.80 -10.50 -0.64
C VAL A 666 11.38 -10.50 -1.23
N ILE A 667 11.27 -10.48 -2.57
CA ILE A 667 10.01 -10.66 -3.28
C ILE A 667 9.70 -12.17 -3.36
N GLU A 668 8.57 -12.57 -2.79
CA GLU A 668 8.18 -13.98 -2.61
C GLU A 668 6.67 -14.13 -2.56
N ALA A 669 6.15 -15.19 -3.20
CA ALA A 669 4.77 -15.65 -3.03
C ALA A 669 4.74 -16.71 -1.91
N MET A 670 4.15 -16.35 -0.76
CA MET A 670 4.12 -17.21 0.44
C MET A 670 2.90 -18.13 0.45
N LYS A 671 1.74 -17.62 0.04
CA LYS A 671 0.48 -18.37 -0.08
C LYS A 671 -0.28 -17.87 -1.30
N ILE A 672 -0.56 -18.74 -2.26
CA ILE A 672 -1.46 -18.47 -3.38
C ILE A 672 -2.78 -19.17 -3.12
N LYS A 673 -3.91 -18.53 -3.44
CA LYS A 673 -5.20 -19.22 -3.43
C LYS A 673 -6.11 -18.76 -4.57
N TYR A 674 -6.60 -19.72 -5.35
CA TYR A 674 -7.57 -19.45 -6.40
C TYR A 674 -8.93 -19.04 -5.82
N MET A 675 -9.63 -18.13 -6.51
CA MET A 675 -10.96 -17.65 -6.15
C MET A 675 -11.83 -17.53 -7.42
N PRO A 676 -13.17 -17.54 -7.30
CA PRO A 676 -14.02 -17.23 -8.45
C PRO A 676 -13.59 -15.94 -9.16
N ASN A 677 -13.32 -16.02 -10.46
CA ASN A 677 -12.86 -14.94 -11.32
C ASN A 677 -11.47 -14.32 -10.95
N GLY A 678 -10.62 -14.99 -10.15
CA GLY A 678 -9.34 -14.42 -9.73
C GLY A 678 -8.44 -15.31 -8.85
N PHE A 679 -7.44 -14.72 -8.22
CA PHE A 679 -6.65 -15.36 -7.17
C PHE A 679 -6.00 -14.33 -6.23
N LEU A 680 -5.73 -14.78 -5.01
CA LEU A 680 -4.98 -14.06 -3.99
C LEU A 680 -3.52 -14.54 -3.96
N VAL A 681 -2.61 -13.63 -3.64
CA VAL A 681 -1.22 -13.95 -3.32
C VAL A 681 -0.79 -13.19 -2.06
N LEU A 682 -0.50 -13.91 -0.98
CA LEU A 682 0.22 -13.37 0.17
C LEU A 682 1.71 -13.21 -0.18
N THR A 683 2.25 -12.08 0.20
CA THR A 683 3.65 -11.69 -0.04
C THR A 683 4.22 -11.06 1.23
N ARG A 684 5.54 -10.88 1.29
CA ARG A 684 6.20 -10.17 2.40
C ARG A 684 5.84 -8.67 2.49
N GLU A 685 5.20 -8.11 1.45
CA GLU A 685 4.72 -6.72 1.43
C GLU A 685 3.24 -6.63 1.82
N SER A 686 2.37 -7.46 1.23
CA SER A 686 0.90 -7.37 1.30
C SER A 686 0.22 -8.62 0.67
N VAL A 687 -1.11 -8.72 0.79
CA VAL A 687 -1.97 -9.58 -0.05
C VAL A 687 -2.35 -8.85 -1.35
N PHE A 688 -2.08 -9.49 -2.48
CA PHE A 688 -2.35 -8.99 -3.83
C PHE A 688 -3.54 -9.73 -4.46
N LEU A 689 -4.45 -8.99 -5.08
CA LEU A 689 -5.64 -9.53 -5.75
C LEU A 689 -5.54 -9.40 -7.28
N PHE A 690 -5.46 -10.54 -7.95
CA PHE A 690 -5.49 -10.62 -9.40
C PHE A 690 -6.89 -11.09 -9.84
N LYS A 691 -7.57 -10.31 -10.68
CA LYS A 691 -8.87 -10.70 -11.28
C LYS A 691 -8.72 -10.92 -12.78
N VAL A 692 -9.58 -11.74 -13.35
CA VAL A 692 -9.71 -11.91 -14.79
C VAL A 692 -10.17 -10.59 -15.42
N LYS A 693 -9.45 -10.08 -16.41
CA LYS A 693 -9.89 -8.92 -17.18
C LYS A 693 -11.02 -9.37 -18.11
N SER A 694 -12.24 -8.94 -17.81
CA SER A 694 -13.42 -9.06 -18.67
C SER A 694 -13.27 -8.18 -19.92
N VAL A 695 -12.45 -8.62 -20.87
CA VAL A 695 -12.41 -8.04 -22.21
C VAL A 695 -13.50 -8.71 -23.04
N GLU A 696 -14.48 -7.92 -23.47
CA GLU A 696 -15.41 -8.31 -24.53
C GLU A 696 -14.63 -8.37 -25.85
N VAL A 697 -14.06 -9.54 -26.14
CA VAL A 697 -13.34 -9.78 -27.39
C VAL A 697 -14.35 -10.24 -28.44
N GLU A 698 -14.76 -9.34 -29.31
CA GLU A 698 -15.37 -9.68 -30.60
C GLU A 698 -14.36 -10.50 -31.43
N ARG A 699 -14.42 -11.83 -31.30
CA ARG A 699 -13.65 -12.72 -32.18
C ARG A 699 -14.36 -12.79 -33.53
N GLY A 700 -13.86 -11.99 -34.47
CA GLY A 700 -14.32 -11.93 -35.86
C GLY A 700 -14.61 -13.32 -36.44
N ALA A 701 -15.78 -13.46 -37.05
CA ALA A 701 -16.30 -14.75 -37.47
C ALA A 701 -15.63 -15.27 -38.74
N PHE A 702 -14.82 -16.32 -38.60
CA PHE A 702 -14.63 -17.28 -39.68
C PHE A 702 -15.72 -18.37 -39.58
N LEU A 703 -16.18 -18.86 -40.74
CA LEU A 703 -17.47 -19.52 -41.01
C LEU A 703 -18.66 -18.54 -41.11
N ARG A 704 -19.55 -18.83 -42.07
CA ARG A 704 -20.71 -18.02 -42.46
C ARG A 704 -21.80 -18.17 -41.38
N LYS A 705 -21.83 -17.23 -40.43
CA LYS A 705 -22.79 -17.22 -39.32
C LYS A 705 -24.12 -16.60 -39.74
N MET A 706 -25.10 -16.82 -38.87
CA MET A 706 -26.44 -16.26 -38.92
C MET A 706 -26.41 -14.87 -38.27
N ASP A 707 -26.95 -13.85 -38.94
CA ASP A 707 -26.86 -12.46 -38.47
C ASP A 707 -27.84 -12.18 -37.30
N GLU A 708 -27.57 -11.15 -36.48
CA GLU A 708 -28.45 -10.82 -35.33
C GLU A 708 -29.90 -10.53 -35.75
N ASN A 709 -30.13 -10.04 -36.97
CA ASN A 709 -31.46 -9.86 -37.54
C ASN A 709 -32.15 -11.21 -37.82
N GLU A 710 -31.45 -12.19 -38.40
CA GLU A 710 -31.98 -13.53 -38.66
C GLU A 710 -32.25 -14.30 -37.36
N ILE A 711 -31.42 -14.07 -36.33
CA ILE A 711 -31.62 -14.63 -34.98
C ILE A 711 -32.91 -14.06 -34.37
N LYS A 712 -33.13 -12.74 -34.45
CA LYS A 712 -34.35 -12.07 -33.97
C LYS A 712 -35.59 -12.46 -34.76
N GLU A 713 -35.47 -12.69 -36.06
CA GLU A 713 -36.53 -13.26 -36.89
C GLU A 713 -36.86 -14.69 -36.44
N SER A 714 -35.85 -15.53 -36.19
CA SER A 714 -36.04 -16.90 -35.70
C SER A 714 -36.67 -16.98 -34.30
N LEU A 715 -36.47 -15.97 -33.44
CA LEU A 715 -37.20 -15.85 -32.17
C LEU A 715 -38.69 -15.53 -32.39
N LYS A 716 -39.01 -14.62 -33.32
CA LYS A 716 -40.40 -14.31 -33.72
C LYS A 716 -41.10 -15.50 -34.38
N GLU A 717 -40.37 -16.31 -35.16
CA GLU A 717 -40.85 -17.58 -35.71
C GLU A 717 -40.91 -18.73 -34.69
N HIS A 718 -40.56 -18.49 -33.41
CA HIS A 718 -40.47 -19.50 -32.35
C HIS A 718 -39.52 -20.68 -32.64
N ARG A 719 -38.53 -20.49 -33.53
CA ARG A 719 -37.49 -21.46 -33.88
C ARG A 719 -36.33 -21.42 -32.87
N PHE A 720 -36.66 -21.59 -31.59
CA PHE A 720 -35.75 -21.35 -30.45
C PHE A 720 -34.41 -22.10 -30.54
N VAL A 721 -34.38 -23.36 -31.01
CA VAL A 721 -33.12 -24.12 -31.21
C VAL A 721 -32.21 -23.42 -32.23
N ARG A 722 -32.76 -22.92 -33.34
CA ARG A 722 -32.00 -22.21 -34.37
C ARG A 722 -31.50 -20.85 -33.86
N ALA A 723 -32.35 -20.11 -33.15
CA ALA A 723 -31.97 -18.83 -32.54
C ALA A 723 -30.88 -19.00 -31.47
N LEU A 724 -30.97 -20.02 -30.61
CA LEU A 724 -29.96 -20.32 -29.60
C LEU A 724 -28.62 -20.71 -30.24
N LEU A 725 -28.62 -21.66 -31.19
CA LEU A 725 -27.40 -22.08 -31.87
C LEU A 725 -26.79 -20.94 -32.70
N GLY A 726 -27.60 -20.07 -33.31
CA GLY A 726 -27.13 -18.82 -33.93
C GLY A 726 -26.41 -17.92 -32.92
N SER A 727 -27.06 -17.63 -31.79
CA SER A 727 -26.54 -16.78 -30.71
C SER A 727 -25.24 -17.32 -30.09
N ILE A 728 -25.18 -18.64 -29.85
CA ILE A 728 -24.00 -19.35 -29.35
C ILE A 728 -22.86 -19.29 -30.37
N ASN A 729 -23.14 -19.53 -31.66
CA ASN A 729 -22.12 -19.42 -32.71
C ASN A 729 -21.61 -17.97 -32.85
N LEU A 730 -22.48 -16.96 -32.74
CA LEU A 730 -22.08 -15.54 -32.75
C LEU A 730 -21.29 -15.15 -31.48
N LYS A 731 -21.52 -15.85 -30.36
CA LYS A 731 -21.08 -15.50 -29.00
C LYS A 731 -21.59 -14.14 -28.51
N SER A 732 -22.77 -13.72 -29.01
CA SER A 732 -23.47 -12.53 -28.52
C SER A 732 -24.22 -12.87 -27.23
N LYS A 733 -23.66 -12.43 -26.10
CA LYS A 733 -24.32 -12.53 -24.78
C LYS A 733 -25.70 -11.88 -24.78
N ILE A 734 -25.89 -10.82 -25.57
CA ILE A 734 -27.17 -10.09 -25.65
C ILE A 734 -28.22 -10.99 -26.31
N MET A 735 -27.93 -11.58 -27.47
CA MET A 735 -28.87 -12.49 -28.13
C MET A 735 -29.17 -13.74 -27.29
N ILE A 736 -28.19 -14.29 -26.56
CA ILE A 736 -28.43 -15.41 -25.62
C ILE A 736 -29.37 -14.98 -24.49
N LYS A 737 -29.22 -13.77 -23.94
CA LYS A 737 -30.12 -13.21 -22.91
C LYS A 737 -31.54 -12.98 -23.44
N GLU A 738 -31.66 -12.55 -24.69
CA GLU A 738 -32.95 -12.41 -25.41
C GLU A 738 -33.60 -13.80 -25.60
N CYS A 739 -32.84 -14.80 -26.07
CA CYS A 739 -33.30 -16.19 -26.19
C CYS A 739 -33.80 -16.78 -24.85
N ILE A 740 -33.07 -16.59 -23.75
CA ILE A 740 -33.44 -17.10 -22.41
C ILE A 740 -34.77 -16.48 -21.93
N ARG A 741 -35.01 -15.19 -22.24
CA ARG A 741 -36.24 -14.48 -21.86
C ARG A 741 -37.46 -14.93 -22.66
N GLU A 742 -37.33 -15.02 -23.98
CA GLU A 742 -38.46 -15.33 -24.88
C GLU A 742 -38.82 -16.83 -24.89
N THR A 743 -37.91 -17.72 -24.48
CA THR A 743 -38.17 -19.17 -24.45
C THR A 743 -39.08 -19.53 -23.27
N ARG A 744 -40.23 -20.14 -23.56
CA ARG A 744 -41.15 -20.68 -22.55
C ARG A 744 -40.54 -21.87 -21.81
N ALA A 745 -40.79 -21.94 -20.50
CA ALA A 745 -40.23 -22.93 -19.58
C ALA A 745 -40.49 -24.41 -19.96
N ASP A 746 -41.59 -24.71 -20.67
CA ASP A 746 -41.99 -26.05 -21.09
C ASP A 746 -41.17 -26.60 -22.27
N VAL A 747 -40.53 -25.74 -23.07
CA VAL A 747 -39.76 -26.12 -24.27
C VAL A 747 -38.24 -26.19 -23.99
N VAL A 748 -37.79 -25.69 -22.83
CA VAL A 748 -36.36 -25.54 -22.49
C VAL A 748 -35.59 -26.85 -22.52
N ASP A 749 -36.17 -27.94 -21.99
CA ASP A 749 -35.49 -29.23 -21.90
C ASP A 749 -35.19 -29.84 -23.29
N ASP A 750 -36.12 -29.71 -24.24
CA ASP A 750 -35.93 -30.17 -25.61
C ASP A 750 -34.97 -29.29 -26.43
N ILE A 751 -34.92 -27.99 -26.12
CA ILE A 751 -33.90 -27.09 -26.69
C ILE A 751 -32.50 -27.46 -26.16
N VAL A 752 -32.37 -27.73 -24.86
CA VAL A 752 -31.11 -28.08 -24.21
C VAL A 752 -30.52 -29.40 -24.75
N LYS A 753 -31.36 -30.41 -25.05
CA LYS A 753 -30.91 -31.68 -25.68
C LYS A 753 -30.23 -31.48 -27.04
N ASN A 754 -30.48 -30.36 -27.72
CA ASN A 754 -29.90 -30.03 -29.04
C ASN A 754 -28.61 -29.18 -28.95
N VAL A 755 -28.10 -28.88 -27.75
CA VAL A 755 -26.86 -28.12 -27.55
C VAL A 755 -25.63 -29.04 -27.66
N ARG A 756 -24.61 -28.64 -28.42
CA ARG A 756 -23.32 -29.36 -28.50
C ARG A 756 -22.62 -29.32 -27.14
N LYS A 757 -22.05 -30.44 -26.70
CA LYS A 757 -21.28 -30.54 -25.43
C LYS A 757 -20.20 -29.47 -25.29
N GLU A 758 -19.58 -29.08 -26.42
CA GLU A 758 -18.59 -28.00 -26.54
C GLU A 758 -19.09 -26.63 -26.07
N ASP A 759 -20.38 -26.33 -26.29
CA ASP A 759 -20.99 -25.03 -26.02
C ASP A 759 -21.61 -24.93 -24.62
N VAL A 760 -21.85 -26.07 -23.96
CA VAL A 760 -22.56 -26.15 -22.66
C VAL A 760 -21.91 -25.27 -21.59
N THR A 761 -20.58 -25.26 -21.53
CA THR A 761 -19.84 -24.47 -20.53
C THR A 761 -19.99 -22.96 -20.77
N TYR A 762 -19.97 -22.53 -22.03
CA TYR A 762 -20.20 -21.13 -22.42
C TYR A 762 -21.66 -20.72 -22.17
N LEU A 763 -22.63 -21.57 -22.52
CA LEU A 763 -24.05 -21.31 -22.31
C LEU A 763 -24.41 -21.21 -20.81
N LYS A 764 -23.93 -22.16 -19.99
CA LYS A 764 -24.03 -22.09 -18.52
C LYS A 764 -23.44 -20.79 -17.97
N GLY A 765 -22.24 -20.40 -18.43
CA GLY A 765 -21.60 -19.16 -18.03
C GLY A 765 -22.51 -17.94 -18.20
N VAL A 766 -23.15 -17.80 -19.37
CA VAL A 766 -24.08 -16.70 -19.65
C VAL A 766 -25.39 -16.80 -18.84
N ILE A 767 -25.92 -18.01 -18.60
CA ILE A 767 -27.12 -18.21 -17.77
C ILE A 767 -26.84 -17.85 -16.30
N ASN A 768 -25.67 -18.21 -15.78
CA ASN A 768 -25.30 -17.87 -14.41
C ASN A 768 -25.08 -16.36 -14.26
N GLU A 769 -24.49 -15.68 -15.25
CA GLU A 769 -24.48 -14.21 -15.30
C GLU A 769 -25.89 -13.59 -15.30
N VAL A 770 -26.88 -14.23 -15.94
CA VAL A 770 -28.28 -13.77 -15.93
C VAL A 770 -28.92 -13.93 -14.56
N ILE A 771 -28.67 -15.06 -13.89
CA ILE A 771 -29.19 -15.35 -12.55
C ILE A 771 -28.59 -14.38 -11.54
N LEU A 772 -27.27 -14.20 -11.54
CA LEU A 772 -26.55 -13.30 -10.63
C LEU A 772 -26.89 -11.81 -10.87
N ALA A 773 -27.24 -11.44 -12.11
CA ALA A 773 -27.71 -10.09 -12.43
C ALA A 773 -29.20 -9.83 -12.10
N GLY A 774 -29.91 -10.78 -11.47
CA GLY A 774 -31.27 -10.62 -10.90
C GLY A 774 -32.43 -10.42 -11.89
N ASN A 775 -32.18 -9.99 -13.12
CA ASN A 775 -33.20 -9.46 -14.03
C ASN A 775 -34.19 -10.51 -14.62
N THR A 776 -33.84 -11.80 -14.66
CA THR A 776 -34.75 -12.89 -15.11
C THR A 776 -34.44 -14.20 -14.38
N THR A 777 -34.59 -14.22 -13.06
CA THR A 777 -34.23 -15.37 -12.20
C THR A 777 -34.99 -16.65 -12.53
N TYR A 778 -36.32 -16.61 -12.70
CA TYR A 778 -37.13 -17.83 -12.89
C TYR A 778 -36.72 -18.62 -14.15
N GLN A 779 -36.72 -18.00 -15.34
CA GLN A 779 -36.27 -18.68 -16.56
C GLN A 779 -34.81 -19.11 -16.45
N GLY A 780 -33.92 -18.28 -15.89
CA GLY A 780 -32.52 -18.66 -15.65
C GLY A 780 -32.39 -19.96 -14.86
N MET A 781 -33.18 -20.14 -13.79
CA MET A 781 -33.21 -21.37 -12.99
C MET A 781 -33.76 -22.57 -13.76
N VAL A 782 -34.78 -22.39 -14.62
CA VAL A 782 -35.31 -23.48 -15.47
C VAL A 782 -34.26 -23.94 -16.48
N TRP A 783 -33.57 -23.00 -17.14
CA TRP A 783 -32.47 -23.28 -18.06
C TRP A 783 -31.28 -23.96 -17.36
N LEU A 784 -30.88 -23.47 -16.18
CA LEU A 784 -29.81 -24.08 -15.40
C LEU A 784 -30.17 -25.50 -14.95
N LYS A 785 -31.41 -25.73 -14.48
CA LYS A 785 -31.92 -27.07 -14.12
C LYS A 785 -31.82 -28.03 -15.31
N ALA A 786 -32.29 -27.63 -16.49
CA ALA A 786 -32.24 -28.46 -17.69
C ALA A 786 -30.78 -28.78 -18.11
N LEU A 787 -29.88 -27.80 -18.06
CA LEU A 787 -28.46 -28.01 -18.38
C LEU A 787 -27.74 -28.89 -17.36
N VAL A 788 -28.02 -28.76 -16.06
CA VAL A 788 -27.46 -29.63 -15.02
C VAL A 788 -28.00 -31.07 -15.14
N TYR A 789 -29.27 -31.24 -15.53
CA TYR A 789 -29.88 -32.55 -15.71
C TYR A 789 -29.35 -33.29 -16.95
N ASN A 790 -29.29 -32.63 -18.11
CA ASN A 790 -28.84 -33.26 -19.36
C ASN A 790 -27.30 -33.33 -19.51
N PHE A 791 -26.54 -32.47 -18.82
CA PHE A 791 -25.08 -32.40 -18.91
C PHE A 791 -24.40 -32.45 -17.54
N THR A 792 -24.69 -33.51 -16.79
CA THR A 792 -23.99 -33.86 -15.54
C THR A 792 -22.47 -33.91 -15.75
N GLY A 793 -21.69 -33.40 -14.80
CA GLY A 793 -20.23 -33.36 -14.85
C GLY A 793 -19.62 -32.14 -15.55
N HIS A 794 -20.34 -31.47 -16.45
CA HIS A 794 -19.87 -30.21 -17.08
C HIS A 794 -20.11 -29.01 -16.15
N LEU A 795 -19.40 -28.96 -15.02
CA LEU A 795 -19.42 -27.83 -14.08
C LEU A 795 -18.67 -26.62 -14.66
N VAL A 796 -19.18 -25.43 -14.34
CA VAL A 796 -18.54 -24.13 -14.65
C VAL A 796 -18.33 -23.36 -13.35
N GLU A 797 -17.30 -22.52 -13.29
CA GLU A 797 -16.95 -21.69 -12.12
C GLU A 797 -18.16 -20.92 -11.54
N SER A 798 -19.01 -20.37 -12.41
CA SER A 798 -20.23 -19.64 -12.01
C SER A 798 -21.41 -20.53 -11.60
N ASP A 799 -21.38 -21.85 -11.86
CA ASP A 799 -22.33 -22.79 -11.24
C ASP A 799 -22.12 -22.77 -9.70
N LEU A 800 -20.87 -22.63 -9.25
CA LEU A 800 -20.53 -22.56 -7.82
C LEU A 800 -21.07 -21.28 -7.17
N GLU A 801 -21.00 -20.15 -7.88
CA GLU A 801 -21.55 -18.86 -7.44
C GLU A 801 -23.08 -18.90 -7.35
N VAL A 802 -23.76 -19.48 -8.35
CA VAL A 802 -25.23 -19.67 -8.32
C VAL A 802 -25.66 -20.68 -7.26
N ILE A 803 -24.89 -21.76 -7.02
CA ILE A 803 -25.14 -22.70 -5.92
C ILE A 803 -24.96 -22.01 -4.56
N LYS A 804 -23.97 -21.13 -4.39
CA LYS A 804 -23.81 -20.30 -3.18
C LYS A 804 -25.00 -19.35 -3.01
N MET A 805 -25.44 -18.68 -4.08
CA MET A 805 -26.59 -17.78 -4.07
C MET A 805 -27.89 -18.53 -3.72
N LEU A 806 -28.13 -19.70 -4.31
CA LEU A 806 -29.26 -20.57 -3.98
C LEU A 806 -29.22 -21.04 -2.52
N LYS A 807 -28.06 -21.47 -2.01
CA LYS A 807 -27.87 -21.83 -0.59
C LYS A 807 -28.02 -20.65 0.38
N ALA A 808 -27.96 -19.41 -0.11
CA ALA A 808 -28.23 -18.20 0.66
C ALA A 808 -29.71 -17.76 0.59
N ALA A 809 -30.38 -17.97 -0.55
CA ALA A 809 -31.81 -17.67 -0.74
C ALA A 809 -32.76 -18.75 -0.19
N LEU A 810 -32.24 -19.95 0.12
CA LEU A 810 -32.94 -21.04 0.81
C LEU A 810 -32.73 -21.00 2.34
N LYS A 811 -32.28 -19.87 2.89
CA LYS A 811 -31.98 -19.64 4.32
C LYS A 811 -32.59 -18.33 4.82
#